data_AF-A0A256YZ54-F1
#
_entry.id   AF-A0A256YZ54-F1
#
_cell.length_a   1.000
_cell.length_b   1.000
_cell.length_c   1.000
_cell.angle_alpha   90.00
_cell.angle_beta   90.00
_cell.angle_gamma   90.00
#
_symmetry.space_group_name_H-M   'P 1'
#
loop_
_entity.id
_entity.type
_entity.pdbx_description
1 polymer ?
#
loop_
_entity_poly.entity_id
_entity_poly.type
_entity_poly.pdbx_seq_one_letter_code
_entity_poly.pdbx_strand_id
1 'polypeptide(L)'
;MRKLMIIVIIALMLLAISLLLTREVPTVKLREVTTPLKTTISTFNTQSIYSITKSTGRETSRTDLRSTKSVITSTTVSNQTISRTTTPTKSLTTSLTTILNKSKSEVQITKIKFRNVVALCKCKNKEALGILSINLSAIFNIDIDNYVRRGHAFIYISNGKLIVGVQGLLHSIGIYEEGSEYPKYIILPLQGRRVNVIQADYTYINETLTVLMINVSKIINVINDGNYKLIIWSGYRWNPREVLIADFMKKNSTIYISNIKLEEKPANLVCEGGEYGTEVSSYLTSLVCYHRSNLLEVIRSKIFSNENVTEVTSKIWRVLEWVSDNIRYDYDKEAKGIPYINNPLTTINRGKGVCIDYSVLISAALQSVNVSPTYILSIKSVNHAVAAIYLNNSLFILDQHPPPMEIQDYIEYILKSRTVRADIIQIKGGKTPVVEVFSNVDLSKLFNYDSYPQDSIPYLDCEVSMRLSKYLGLTTEPKLLSLIESNLLVGKLTLLVRPISGLRMSEAVPVTYFYNPVFKNQWIDFLAMKALSIARKYFSEYIGNESYVWAHIGNYSMSIAVVNYEIPNVTIKIRDGSVTLMINYRYNKISKVNVLIYRKGEVEPILGIAPKGYTYEGIKTIHANEWIIDKYNALIKFNAKDILKNLSSGEYILAVWVNGKLSYGLIINIK
;
A
#
# COMPACT_ATOMS: atom_id res chain seq x y z
N MET A 1 13.94 25.86 -59.30
CA MET A 1 13.84 24.73 -60.26
C MET A 1 14.73 23.52 -59.90
N ARG A 2 16.03 23.66 -59.58
CA ARG A 2 16.91 22.52 -59.22
C ARG A 2 16.46 21.63 -58.05
N LYS A 3 15.86 22.18 -56.99
CA LYS A 3 15.36 21.39 -55.84
C LYS A 3 14.11 20.56 -56.14
N LEU A 4 13.25 21.03 -57.05
CA LEU A 4 12.03 20.31 -57.45
C LEU A 4 12.37 19.09 -58.32
N MET A 5 13.40 19.22 -59.17
CA MET A 5 13.87 18.16 -60.05
C MET A 5 14.47 16.98 -59.27
N ILE A 6 15.18 17.25 -58.17
CA ILE A 6 15.76 16.21 -57.31
C ILE A 6 14.67 15.39 -56.60
N ILE A 7 13.59 16.05 -56.14
CA ILE A 7 12.47 15.38 -55.48
C ILE A 7 11.72 14.45 -56.45
N VAL A 8 11.53 14.89 -57.69
CA VAL A 8 10.87 14.07 -58.73
C VAL A 8 11.73 12.85 -59.12
N ILE A 9 13.05 13.01 -59.20
CA ILE A 9 13.96 11.89 -59.48
C ILE A 9 13.97 10.86 -58.34
N ILE A 10 13.95 11.31 -57.09
CA ILE A 10 13.89 10.41 -55.92
C ILE A 10 12.55 9.67 -55.88
N ALA A 11 11.44 10.34 -56.17
CA ALA A 11 10.11 9.72 -56.22
C ALA A 11 10.01 8.66 -57.34
N LEU A 12 10.60 8.93 -58.52
CA LEU A 12 10.65 7.97 -59.63
C LEU A 12 11.55 6.76 -59.34
N MET A 13 12.67 6.96 -58.64
CA MET A 13 13.52 5.84 -58.20
C MET A 13 12.82 4.95 -57.16
N LEU A 14 12.09 5.53 -56.21
CA LEU A 14 11.34 4.77 -55.21
C LEU A 14 10.19 3.97 -55.85
N LEU A 15 9.52 4.53 -56.87
CA LEU A 15 8.48 3.83 -57.62
C LEU A 15 9.06 2.67 -58.44
N ALA A 16 10.22 2.85 -59.08
CA ALA A 16 10.90 1.79 -59.82
C ALA A 16 11.34 0.63 -58.91
N ILE A 17 11.82 0.92 -57.69
CA ILE A 17 12.18 -0.11 -56.69
C ILE A 17 10.94 -0.89 -56.22
N SER A 18 9.78 -0.22 -56.07
CA SER A 18 8.51 -0.87 -55.74
C SER A 18 8.03 -1.83 -56.83
N LEU A 19 8.28 -1.52 -58.11
CA LEU A 19 7.88 -2.35 -59.26
C LEU A 19 8.84 -3.52 -59.52
N LEU A 20 10.09 -3.43 -59.04
CA LEU A 20 11.10 -4.50 -59.15
C LEU A 20 10.99 -5.58 -58.05
N LEU A 21 10.24 -5.31 -56.97
CA LEU A 21 10.04 -6.25 -55.85
C LEU A 21 8.81 -7.17 -56.02
N THR A 22 8.03 -7.02 -57.10
CA THR A 22 6.98 -7.96 -57.46
C THR A 22 7.46 -8.88 -58.58
N ARG A 23 8.23 -9.90 -58.23
CA ARG A 23 8.44 -11.07 -59.10
C ARG A 23 7.99 -12.34 -58.42
N GLU A 24 7.27 -13.12 -59.23
CA GLU A 24 6.46 -14.30 -58.94
C GLU A 24 7.26 -15.45 -58.32
N VAL A 25 6.60 -16.20 -57.42
CA VAL A 25 7.00 -17.55 -57.00
C VAL A 25 5.74 -18.44 -57.05
N PRO A 26 5.84 -19.68 -57.55
CA PRO A 26 4.85 -20.27 -58.45
C PRO A 26 3.68 -20.98 -57.78
N THR A 27 2.58 -21.09 -58.54
CA THR A 27 1.40 -21.89 -58.26
C THR A 27 1.72 -23.39 -58.29
N VAL A 28 1.66 -24.03 -57.12
CA VAL A 28 1.59 -25.50 -57.02
C VAL A 28 0.12 -25.89 -56.73
N LYS A 29 -0.50 -26.57 -57.69
CA LYS A 29 -1.79 -27.24 -57.53
C LYS A 29 -1.68 -28.32 -56.45
N LEU A 30 -2.48 -28.22 -55.39
CA LEU A 30 -2.68 -29.30 -54.42
C LEU A 30 -4.17 -29.66 -54.33
N ARG A 31 -4.45 -30.79 -54.98
CA ARG A 31 -5.51 -31.80 -54.80
C ARG A 31 -6.45 -31.58 -53.61
N GLU A 32 -7.76 -31.50 -53.89
CA GLU A 32 -8.79 -31.80 -52.89
C GLU A 32 -8.60 -33.24 -52.40
N VAL A 33 -8.30 -33.38 -51.11
CA VAL A 33 -8.43 -34.64 -50.37
C VAL A 33 -9.38 -34.35 -49.23
N THR A 34 -10.62 -34.77 -49.41
CA THR A 34 -11.60 -34.93 -48.35
C THR A 34 -11.18 -36.10 -47.46
N THR A 35 -10.63 -35.80 -46.29
CA THR A 35 -10.48 -36.77 -45.19
C THR A 35 -11.19 -36.24 -43.94
N PRO A 36 -12.08 -37.04 -43.32
CA PRO A 36 -12.74 -36.65 -42.09
C PRO A 36 -11.75 -36.77 -40.94
N LEU A 37 -11.34 -35.65 -40.34
CA LEU A 37 -10.51 -35.68 -39.14
C LEU A 37 -11.38 -36.04 -37.93
N LYS A 38 -11.44 -37.34 -37.61
CA LYS A 38 -11.81 -37.82 -36.27
C LYS A 38 -10.73 -37.40 -35.29
N THR A 39 -11.02 -36.44 -34.40
CA THR A 39 -10.17 -36.17 -33.25
C THR A 39 -10.55 -37.12 -32.12
N THR A 40 -9.75 -38.16 -31.90
CA THR A 40 -9.77 -38.95 -30.67
C THR A 40 -8.93 -38.20 -29.64
N ILE A 41 -9.54 -37.67 -28.59
CA ILE A 41 -8.81 -37.12 -27.45
C ILE A 41 -8.47 -38.29 -26.52
N SER A 42 -7.20 -38.69 -26.49
CA SER A 42 -6.68 -39.53 -25.40
C SER A 42 -6.35 -38.62 -24.20
N THR A 43 -7.06 -38.83 -23.10
CA THR A 43 -6.75 -38.22 -21.81
C THR A 43 -5.49 -38.88 -21.24
N PHE A 44 -4.37 -38.16 -21.25
CA PHE A 44 -3.23 -38.52 -20.40
C PHE A 44 -3.45 -37.95 -19.01
N ASN A 45 -3.75 -38.83 -18.04
CA ASN A 45 -3.68 -38.50 -16.62
C ASN A 45 -2.20 -38.36 -16.25
N THR A 46 -1.70 -37.13 -16.19
CA THR A 46 -0.46 -36.83 -15.46
C THR A 46 -0.80 -36.73 -13.97
N GLN A 47 -0.67 -37.86 -13.27
CA GLN A 47 -0.53 -37.85 -11.81
C GLN A 47 0.80 -37.16 -11.46
N SER A 48 0.72 -35.94 -10.95
CA SER A 48 1.82 -35.35 -10.20
C SER A 48 1.90 -36.06 -8.84
N ILE A 49 2.92 -36.90 -8.67
CA ILE A 49 3.29 -37.47 -7.38
C ILE A 49 3.88 -36.32 -6.54
N TYR A 50 3.05 -35.69 -5.71
CA TYR A 50 3.52 -34.93 -4.57
C TYR A 50 3.60 -35.87 -3.37
N SER A 51 4.82 -36.17 -2.93
CA SER A 51 5.09 -36.83 -1.66
C SER A 51 4.70 -35.90 -0.51
N ILE A 52 3.49 -36.08 0.01
CA ILE A 52 3.04 -35.46 1.26
C ILE A 52 3.49 -36.38 2.39
N THR A 53 4.58 -35.99 3.09
CA THR A 53 4.91 -36.59 4.38
C THR A 53 3.96 -36.00 5.43
N LYS A 54 2.83 -36.68 5.62
CA LYS A 54 1.89 -36.44 6.72
C LYS A 54 2.44 -37.17 7.95
N SER A 55 2.92 -36.46 8.97
CA SER A 55 3.10 -37.08 10.29
C SER A 55 1.85 -36.80 11.14
N THR A 56 1.16 -37.89 11.45
CA THR A 56 0.11 -38.00 12.46
C THR A 56 0.67 -38.77 13.65
N GLY A 57 0.34 -38.36 14.88
CA GLY A 57 0.58 -39.15 16.10
C GLY A 57 1.00 -38.25 17.26
N ARG A 58 0.10 -37.82 18.15
CA ARG A 58 -0.46 -38.58 19.29
C ARG A 58 0.63 -38.87 20.34
N GLU A 59 0.75 -37.98 21.32
CA GLU A 59 1.54 -38.20 22.54
C GLU A 59 0.73 -39.08 23.51
N THR A 60 1.25 -40.29 23.74
CA THR A 60 1.03 -41.06 24.96
C THR A 60 2.37 -41.68 25.37
N SER A 61 2.91 -41.15 26.47
CA SER A 61 3.66 -41.84 27.54
C SER A 61 4.24 -43.24 27.27
N ARG A 62 5.58 -43.40 27.32
CA ARG A 62 6.32 -44.16 28.36
C ARG A 62 7.84 -44.20 28.10
N THR A 63 8.54 -44.25 29.23
CA THR A 63 9.94 -44.51 29.56
C THR A 63 10.66 -45.62 28.76
N ASP A 64 11.92 -45.44 28.37
CA ASP A 64 13.09 -46.07 29.04
C ASP A 64 14.46 -45.77 28.39
N LEU A 65 15.50 -45.85 29.22
CA LEU A 65 16.93 -45.60 28.99
C LEU A 65 17.63 -46.59 28.02
N ARG A 66 18.62 -46.14 27.23
CA ARG A 66 20.07 -46.51 27.37
C ARG A 66 21.02 -45.99 26.25
N SER A 67 22.08 -45.34 26.72
CA SER A 67 23.52 -45.41 26.37
C SER A 67 24.09 -45.52 24.93
N THR A 68 24.93 -44.51 24.61
CA THR A 68 26.29 -44.56 24.01
C THR A 68 26.54 -45.23 22.65
N LYS A 69 27.05 -44.45 21.68
CA LYS A 69 28.48 -44.42 21.26
C LYS A 69 28.68 -43.48 20.05
N SER A 70 29.73 -42.67 20.14
CA SER A 70 30.33 -41.91 19.05
C SER A 70 31.02 -42.84 18.04
N VAL A 71 30.78 -42.65 16.74
CA VAL A 71 31.69 -43.05 15.66
C VAL A 71 31.71 -41.96 14.60
N ILE A 72 32.91 -41.46 14.34
CA ILE A 72 33.27 -40.54 13.27
C ILE A 72 33.26 -41.32 11.95
N THR A 73 32.68 -40.75 10.89
CA THR A 73 32.98 -41.19 9.52
C THR A 73 33.16 -39.95 8.64
N SER A 74 34.41 -39.73 8.26
CA SER A 74 34.85 -38.78 7.26
C SER A 74 34.53 -39.30 5.86
N THR A 75 34.00 -38.43 5.00
CA THR A 75 34.07 -38.64 3.54
C THR A 75 34.42 -37.31 2.86
N THR A 76 35.56 -37.34 2.21
CA THR A 76 36.20 -36.32 1.37
C THR A 76 35.51 -36.26 0.01
N VAL A 77 35.19 -35.06 -0.49
CA VAL A 77 35.06 -34.82 -1.95
C VAL A 77 35.63 -33.44 -2.32
N SER A 78 36.77 -33.51 -3.00
CA SER A 78 37.27 -32.71 -4.13
C SER A 78 37.03 -31.20 -4.20
N ASN A 79 38.15 -30.47 -4.17
CA ASN A 79 38.34 -29.07 -4.54
C ASN A 79 37.93 -28.75 -5.99
N GLN A 80 37.29 -27.59 -6.19
CA GLN A 80 37.62 -26.70 -7.30
C GLN A 80 37.60 -25.23 -6.83
N THR A 81 38.71 -24.57 -7.10
CA THR A 81 39.10 -23.26 -6.61
C THR A 81 38.54 -22.17 -7.52
N ILE A 82 37.75 -21.24 -6.99
CA ILE A 82 37.60 -19.89 -7.56
C ILE A 82 37.77 -18.89 -6.43
N SER A 83 38.85 -18.11 -6.53
CA SER A 83 39.27 -17.09 -5.59
C SER A 83 38.24 -15.96 -5.46
N ARG A 84 37.71 -15.74 -4.26
CA ARG A 84 37.09 -14.46 -3.91
C ARG A 84 37.48 -14.06 -2.49
N THR A 85 38.23 -12.97 -2.42
CA THR A 85 38.78 -12.35 -1.22
C THR A 85 37.66 -11.94 -0.26
N THR A 86 37.53 -12.64 0.88
CA THR A 86 36.65 -12.26 1.98
C THR A 86 37.43 -11.55 3.07
N THR A 87 37.16 -10.27 3.28
CA THR A 87 37.56 -9.52 4.49
C THR A 87 36.56 -9.86 5.61
N PRO A 88 37.00 -10.27 6.81
CA PRO A 88 36.12 -10.80 7.85
C PRO A 88 35.48 -9.67 8.66
N THR A 89 34.14 -9.65 8.74
CA THR A 89 33.44 -8.90 9.80
C THR A 89 32.89 -9.90 10.81
N LYS A 90 33.46 -9.84 12.03
CA LYS A 90 33.09 -10.67 13.19
C LYS A 90 31.59 -10.55 13.49
N SER A 91 30.88 -11.67 13.39
CA SER A 91 29.64 -11.92 14.10
C SER A 91 29.95 -12.25 15.57
N LEU A 92 29.16 -11.68 16.48
CA LEU A 92 29.21 -11.95 17.90
C LEU A 92 28.51 -13.29 18.18
N THR A 93 29.24 -14.25 18.73
CA THR A 93 28.70 -15.53 19.19
C THR A 93 27.97 -15.35 20.52
N THR A 94 26.76 -15.89 20.58
CA THR A 94 25.93 -16.07 21.76
C THR A 94 26.45 -17.14 22.73
N SER A 95 26.14 -16.92 24.00
CA SER A 95 25.88 -17.91 25.08
C SER A 95 27.00 -18.85 25.55
N LEU A 96 27.38 -18.69 26.82
CA LEU A 96 27.65 -19.83 27.69
C LEU A 96 27.01 -19.62 29.06
N THR A 97 26.07 -20.51 29.36
CA THR A 97 25.39 -20.68 30.64
C THR A 97 26.21 -21.67 31.46
N THR A 98 26.71 -21.26 32.63
CA THR A 98 27.30 -22.20 33.60
C THR A 98 26.38 -22.26 34.81
N ILE A 99 25.81 -23.44 35.03
CA ILE A 99 25.01 -23.80 36.20
C ILE A 99 25.97 -24.15 37.33
N LEU A 100 25.82 -23.50 38.49
CA LEU A 100 26.36 -23.97 39.76
C LEU A 100 25.30 -23.74 40.84
N ASN A 101 24.71 -24.84 41.29
CA ASN A 101 23.78 -24.92 42.41
C ASN A 101 24.53 -24.73 43.74
N LYS A 102 24.08 -23.81 44.61
CA LYS A 102 24.04 -24.06 46.05
C LYS A 102 23.13 -23.09 46.83
N SER A 103 22.33 -23.73 47.68
CA SER A 103 21.58 -23.26 48.87
C SER A 103 20.57 -22.12 48.73
N LYS A 104 19.29 -22.52 48.83
CA LYS A 104 18.16 -21.69 49.28
C LYS A 104 18.50 -21.00 50.61
N SER A 105 18.62 -19.68 50.55
CA SER A 105 17.83 -18.83 51.44
C SER A 105 16.91 -18.04 50.51
N GLU A 106 15.61 -18.28 50.58
CA GLU A 106 14.61 -17.44 49.92
C GLU A 106 14.53 -16.13 50.70
N VAL A 107 15.51 -15.25 50.48
CA VAL A 107 15.28 -13.83 50.60
C VAL A 107 14.46 -13.46 49.37
N GLN A 108 13.22 -13.00 49.54
CA GLN A 108 12.52 -12.28 48.48
C GLN A 108 13.38 -11.07 48.09
N ILE A 109 14.27 -11.24 47.11
CA ILE A 109 15.05 -10.13 46.57
C ILE A 109 14.10 -9.34 45.68
N THR A 110 13.49 -8.30 46.25
CA THR A 110 12.80 -7.24 45.51
C THR A 110 13.74 -6.76 44.40
N LYS A 111 13.36 -6.94 43.13
CA LYS A 111 14.27 -6.72 41.99
C LYS A 111 13.95 -5.37 41.37
N ILE A 112 14.84 -4.39 41.52
CA ILE A 112 14.76 -3.14 40.74
C ILE A 112 15.29 -3.38 39.33
N LYS A 113 14.50 -2.98 38.32
CA LYS A 113 14.94 -2.88 36.93
C LYS A 113 14.90 -1.41 36.49
N PHE A 114 16.07 -0.90 36.14
CA PHE A 114 16.22 0.41 35.51
C PHE A 114 16.17 0.26 33.98
N ARG A 115 15.38 1.10 33.30
CA ARG A 115 15.32 1.14 31.84
C ARG A 115 15.83 2.50 31.37
N ASN A 116 17.05 2.49 30.81
CA ASN A 116 17.67 3.66 30.20
C ASN A 116 17.52 3.57 28.67
N VAL A 117 17.29 4.71 28.02
CA VAL A 117 17.25 4.82 26.57
C VAL A 117 18.14 5.95 26.10
N VAL A 118 18.92 5.65 25.06
CA VAL A 118 19.86 6.56 24.43
C VAL A 118 19.56 6.56 22.94
N ALA A 119 19.22 7.73 22.40
CA ALA A 119 19.15 7.94 20.96
C ALA A 119 20.48 8.46 20.42
N LEU A 120 20.85 7.98 19.23
CA LEU A 120 21.98 8.49 18.46
C LEU A 120 21.45 8.93 17.10
N CYS A 121 21.54 10.22 16.80
CA CYS A 121 21.25 10.75 15.46
C CYS A 121 22.59 10.86 14.72
N LYS A 122 22.97 9.80 13.99
CA LYS A 122 24.19 9.76 13.16
C LYS A 122 23.78 9.83 11.69
N CYS A 123 23.67 11.04 11.17
CA CYS A 123 23.40 11.24 9.74
C CYS A 123 24.72 11.13 8.97
N LYS A 124 25.06 9.94 8.48
CA LYS A 124 25.78 9.88 7.20
C LYS A 124 24.70 10.00 6.12
N ASN A 125 24.89 10.91 5.17
CA ASN A 125 24.19 10.85 3.89
C ASN A 125 24.50 9.48 3.28
N LYS A 126 23.66 8.49 3.56
CA LYS A 126 23.61 7.30 2.73
C LYS A 126 22.97 7.78 1.45
N GLU A 127 23.75 7.69 0.37
CA GLU A 127 23.26 7.84 -0.99
C GLU A 127 21.90 7.16 -1.10
N ALA A 128 20.95 7.90 -1.66
CA ALA A 128 19.67 7.35 -2.04
C ALA A 128 19.97 6.06 -2.81
N LEU A 129 19.46 4.93 -2.30
CA LEU A 129 19.39 3.71 -3.09
C LEU A 129 18.74 4.11 -4.39
N GLY A 130 19.51 4.04 -5.48
CA GLY A 130 19.04 4.37 -6.81
C GLY A 130 17.77 3.59 -7.05
N ILE A 131 16.65 4.29 -7.01
CA ILE A 131 15.37 3.72 -7.38
C ILE A 131 15.51 3.49 -8.87
N LEU A 132 15.66 2.23 -9.25
CA LEU A 132 15.50 1.83 -10.64
C LEU A 132 14.21 2.45 -11.12
N SER A 133 14.28 3.25 -12.18
CA SER A 133 13.11 3.67 -12.93
C SER A 133 12.43 2.39 -13.42
N ILE A 134 11.48 1.88 -12.65
CA ILE A 134 10.75 0.68 -13.03
C ILE A 134 9.85 1.10 -14.17
N ASN A 135 10.12 0.50 -15.32
CA ASN A 135 9.21 0.55 -16.45
C ASN A 135 7.91 -0.11 -15.98
N LEU A 136 6.84 0.68 -15.87
CA LEU A 136 5.52 0.28 -15.40
C LEU A 136 4.92 -0.73 -16.38
N SER A 137 5.30 -2.00 -16.28
CA SER A 137 4.54 -3.06 -16.94
C SER A 137 3.21 -3.19 -16.21
N ALA A 138 2.12 -3.02 -16.96
CA ALA A 138 0.78 -3.24 -16.45
C ALA A 138 0.69 -4.67 -15.88
N ILE A 139 0.03 -4.84 -14.73
CA ILE A 139 -0.24 -6.16 -14.12
C ILE A 139 -0.94 -7.08 -15.14
N PHE A 140 -1.68 -6.46 -16.05
CA PHE A 140 -2.38 -7.12 -17.12
C PHE A 140 -1.93 -6.55 -18.47
N ASN A 141 -1.46 -7.43 -19.35
CA ASN A 141 -1.08 -7.09 -20.71
C ASN A 141 -1.78 -8.03 -21.68
N ILE A 142 -2.84 -7.54 -22.31
CA ILE A 142 -3.50 -8.22 -23.43
C ILE A 142 -3.28 -7.35 -24.66
N ASP A 143 -2.61 -7.91 -25.67
CA ASP A 143 -2.49 -7.29 -26.98
C ASP A 143 -3.79 -7.49 -27.75
N ILE A 144 -4.62 -6.45 -27.74
CA ILE A 144 -5.97 -6.48 -28.30
C ILE A 144 -5.98 -6.67 -29.81
N ASP A 145 -4.94 -6.23 -30.52
CA ASP A 145 -4.88 -6.26 -31.97
C ASP A 145 -4.91 -7.70 -32.53
N ASN A 146 -4.40 -8.67 -31.75
CA ASN A 146 -4.50 -10.10 -32.08
C ASN A 146 -5.94 -10.63 -32.12
N TYR A 147 -6.87 -9.92 -31.45
CA TYR A 147 -8.26 -10.33 -31.29
C TYR A 147 -9.25 -9.56 -32.17
N VAL A 148 -8.81 -8.47 -32.79
CA VAL A 148 -9.64 -7.71 -33.71
C VAL A 148 -9.77 -8.44 -35.05
N ARG A 149 -10.96 -8.35 -35.67
CA ARG A 149 -11.25 -8.90 -36.99
C ARG A 149 -11.80 -7.82 -37.92
N ARG A 150 -11.80 -8.08 -39.23
CA ARG A 150 -12.38 -7.18 -40.23
C ARG A 150 -13.90 -7.11 -40.06
N GLY A 151 -14.48 -5.97 -40.44
CA GLY A 151 -15.90 -5.68 -40.28
C GLY A 151 -16.18 -4.79 -39.07
N HIS A 152 -17.40 -4.25 -38.99
CA HIS A 152 -17.80 -3.35 -37.90
C HIS A 152 -18.27 -4.11 -36.65
N ALA A 153 -18.53 -5.40 -36.74
CA ALA A 153 -18.76 -6.31 -35.62
C ALA A 153 -18.18 -7.70 -35.95
N PHE A 154 -17.82 -8.47 -34.92
CA PHE A 154 -17.29 -9.82 -35.08
C PHE A 154 -17.58 -10.69 -33.86
N ILE A 155 -17.70 -12.00 -34.10
CA ILE A 155 -17.85 -13.03 -33.07
C ILE A 155 -17.13 -14.30 -33.52
N TYR A 156 -16.33 -14.89 -32.63
CA TYR A 156 -15.68 -16.18 -32.88
C TYR A 156 -15.23 -16.84 -31.58
N ILE A 157 -14.90 -18.13 -31.66
CA ILE A 157 -14.36 -18.90 -30.54
C ILE A 157 -12.86 -19.13 -30.77
N SER A 158 -12.04 -18.86 -29.76
CA SER A 158 -10.61 -19.17 -29.79
C SER A 158 -10.13 -19.53 -28.39
N ASN A 159 -9.33 -20.60 -28.26
CA ASN A 159 -8.73 -21.05 -27.00
C ASN A 159 -9.73 -21.16 -25.83
N GLY A 160 -10.92 -21.73 -26.10
CA GLY A 160 -11.96 -21.90 -25.08
C GLY A 160 -12.65 -20.60 -24.64
N LYS A 161 -12.44 -19.50 -25.36
CA LYS A 161 -13.10 -18.21 -25.13
C LYS A 161 -13.97 -17.82 -26.32
N LEU A 162 -15.16 -17.32 -26.03
CA LEU A 162 -15.97 -16.56 -26.96
C LEU A 162 -15.44 -15.12 -26.98
N ILE A 163 -15.04 -14.66 -28.16
CA ILE A 163 -14.55 -13.30 -28.39
C ILE A 163 -15.58 -12.59 -29.24
N VAL A 164 -16.00 -11.42 -28.76
CA VAL A 164 -17.00 -10.58 -29.42
C VAL A 164 -16.48 -9.16 -29.48
N GLY A 165 -16.55 -8.51 -30.63
CA GLY A 165 -16.13 -7.12 -30.74
C GLY A 165 -16.97 -6.29 -31.70
N VAL A 166 -16.99 -4.99 -31.44
CA VAL A 166 -17.77 -3.99 -32.17
C VAL A 166 -16.89 -2.76 -32.36
N GLN A 167 -16.79 -2.26 -33.59
CA GLN A 167 -16.12 -0.99 -33.91
C GLN A 167 -17.00 0.20 -33.50
N GLY A 168 -17.18 0.35 -32.19
CA GLY A 168 -18.04 1.33 -31.55
C GLY A 168 -18.43 0.85 -30.16
N LEU A 169 -19.61 1.26 -29.72
CA LEU A 169 -20.17 0.88 -28.43
C LEU A 169 -20.81 -0.50 -28.49
N LEU A 170 -20.38 -1.44 -27.66
CA LEU A 170 -21.16 -2.66 -27.41
C LEU A 170 -22.08 -2.41 -26.21
N HIS A 171 -23.39 -2.53 -26.41
CA HIS A 171 -24.39 -2.42 -25.35
C HIS A 171 -24.56 -3.75 -24.62
N SER A 172 -24.92 -4.79 -25.36
CA SER A 172 -25.15 -6.14 -24.83
C SER A 172 -25.12 -7.18 -25.94
N ILE A 173 -24.98 -8.45 -25.57
CA ILE A 173 -25.22 -9.58 -26.47
C ILE A 173 -26.42 -10.36 -25.92
N GLY A 174 -27.51 -10.40 -26.66
CA GLY A 174 -28.72 -11.11 -26.28
C GLY A 174 -28.79 -12.48 -26.94
N ILE A 175 -29.26 -13.48 -26.20
CA ILE A 175 -29.51 -14.83 -26.69
C ILE A 175 -31.00 -15.13 -26.52
N TYR A 176 -31.69 -15.26 -27.65
CA TYR A 176 -33.13 -15.29 -27.79
C TYR A 176 -33.61 -16.69 -28.15
N GLU A 177 -34.70 -17.12 -27.53
CA GLU A 177 -35.46 -18.25 -28.06
C GLU A 177 -36.16 -17.84 -29.36
N GLU A 178 -36.42 -18.82 -30.21
CA GLU A 178 -37.12 -18.58 -31.47
C GLU A 178 -38.50 -17.96 -31.21
N GLY A 179 -38.78 -16.82 -31.85
CA GLY A 179 -40.01 -16.06 -31.68
C GLY A 179 -40.10 -15.20 -30.40
N SER A 180 -39.07 -15.19 -29.54
CA SER A 180 -39.08 -14.35 -28.33
C SER A 180 -38.68 -12.90 -28.61
N GLU A 181 -39.46 -11.95 -28.11
CA GLU A 181 -39.13 -10.51 -28.15
C GLU A 181 -38.03 -10.12 -27.14
N TYR A 182 -37.84 -10.91 -26.09
CA TYR A 182 -36.88 -10.63 -25.03
C TYR A 182 -35.76 -11.68 -24.98
N PRO A 183 -34.52 -11.27 -24.67
CA PRO A 183 -33.42 -12.22 -24.57
C PRO A 183 -33.62 -13.11 -23.34
N LYS A 184 -33.49 -14.42 -23.54
CA LYS A 184 -33.49 -15.40 -22.45
C LYS A 184 -32.23 -15.27 -21.59
N TYR A 185 -31.08 -15.03 -22.25
CA TYR A 185 -29.80 -14.77 -21.60
C TYR A 185 -29.14 -13.53 -22.18
N ILE A 186 -28.37 -12.82 -21.36
CA ILE A 186 -27.66 -11.60 -21.77
C ILE A 186 -26.21 -11.68 -21.34
N ILE A 187 -25.28 -11.41 -22.25
CA ILE A 187 -23.88 -11.19 -21.93
C ILE A 187 -23.62 -9.69 -21.81
N LEU A 188 -23.02 -9.27 -20.71
CA LEU A 188 -22.73 -7.86 -20.41
C LEU A 188 -21.25 -7.61 -20.13
N PRO A 189 -20.72 -6.42 -20.46
CA PRO A 189 -19.35 -6.01 -20.12
C PRO A 189 -19.06 -5.96 -18.62
N LEU A 190 -20.08 -5.62 -17.80
CA LEU A 190 -20.05 -5.63 -16.33
C LEU A 190 -21.26 -6.37 -15.78
N GLN A 191 -21.14 -6.89 -14.55
CA GLN A 191 -22.14 -7.76 -13.95
C GLN A 191 -23.52 -7.10 -13.82
N GLY A 192 -24.58 -7.85 -14.16
CA GLY A 192 -25.95 -7.59 -13.74
C GLY A 192 -26.39 -8.55 -12.62
N ARG A 193 -27.32 -8.13 -11.76
CA ARG A 193 -27.77 -8.91 -10.58
C ARG A 193 -28.72 -10.09 -10.90
N ARG A 194 -28.73 -10.61 -12.13
CA ARG A 194 -29.73 -11.62 -12.58
C ARG A 194 -29.06 -12.94 -12.97
N VAL A 195 -29.74 -14.05 -12.71
CA VAL A 195 -29.24 -15.42 -12.97
C VAL A 195 -28.94 -15.66 -14.45
N ASN A 196 -29.67 -15.00 -15.34
CA ASN A 196 -29.50 -15.15 -16.79
C ASN A 196 -28.48 -14.17 -17.39
N VAL A 197 -27.71 -13.47 -16.55
CA VAL A 197 -26.68 -12.52 -17.00
C VAL A 197 -25.30 -13.13 -16.88
N ILE A 198 -24.58 -13.17 -18.00
CA ILE A 198 -23.21 -13.66 -18.08
C ILE A 198 -22.29 -12.44 -18.16
N GLN A 199 -21.50 -12.19 -17.13
CA GLN A 199 -20.48 -11.13 -17.17
C GLN A 199 -19.30 -11.57 -18.06
N ALA A 200 -18.77 -10.68 -18.88
CA ALA A 200 -17.51 -10.92 -19.59
C ALA A 200 -16.34 -11.09 -18.61
N ASP A 201 -15.41 -12.00 -18.90
CA ASP A 201 -14.23 -12.20 -18.06
C ASP A 201 -13.17 -11.13 -18.31
N TYR A 202 -13.11 -10.63 -19.55
CA TYR A 202 -12.34 -9.45 -19.92
C TYR A 202 -13.14 -8.54 -20.85
N THR A 203 -12.99 -7.24 -20.65
CA THR A 203 -13.59 -6.19 -21.49
C THR A 203 -12.52 -5.19 -21.86
N TYR A 204 -12.41 -4.84 -23.14
CA TYR A 204 -11.62 -3.73 -23.66
C TYR A 204 -12.56 -2.68 -24.25
N ILE A 205 -12.38 -1.42 -23.89
CA ILE A 205 -13.14 -0.30 -24.47
C ILE A 205 -12.19 0.87 -24.74
N ASN A 206 -12.29 1.42 -25.94
CA ASN A 206 -11.82 2.76 -26.25
C ASN A 206 -12.93 3.51 -27.02
N GLU A 207 -12.61 4.65 -27.64
CA GLU A 207 -13.60 5.46 -28.36
C GLU A 207 -14.18 4.80 -29.62
N THR A 208 -13.46 3.85 -30.21
CA THR A 208 -13.76 3.26 -31.53
C THR A 208 -13.97 1.76 -31.50
N LEU A 209 -13.71 1.09 -30.38
CA LEU A 209 -13.71 -0.37 -30.27
C LEU A 209 -14.13 -0.81 -28.87
N THR A 210 -15.07 -1.74 -28.83
CA THR A 210 -15.38 -2.55 -27.66
C THR A 210 -15.12 -4.02 -27.96
N VAL A 211 -14.41 -4.74 -27.09
CA VAL A 211 -14.20 -6.19 -27.19
C VAL A 211 -14.50 -6.86 -25.86
N LEU A 212 -15.23 -7.96 -25.91
CA LEU A 212 -15.50 -8.85 -24.78
C LEU A 212 -14.86 -10.20 -25.01
N MET A 213 -14.31 -10.78 -23.93
CA MET A 213 -13.85 -12.15 -23.89
C MET A 213 -14.54 -12.89 -22.76
N ILE A 214 -15.14 -14.04 -23.08
CA ILE A 214 -15.92 -14.85 -22.14
C ILE A 214 -15.45 -16.29 -22.23
N ASN A 215 -15.13 -16.92 -21.10
CA ASN A 215 -14.83 -18.35 -21.07
C ASN A 215 -16.08 -19.13 -21.47
N VAL A 216 -15.94 -20.02 -22.45
CA VAL A 216 -17.05 -20.82 -22.99
C VAL A 216 -17.64 -21.72 -21.90
N SER A 217 -16.84 -22.21 -20.96
CA SER A 217 -17.33 -22.98 -19.79
C SER A 217 -18.35 -22.20 -18.96
N LYS A 218 -18.18 -20.88 -18.82
CA LYS A 218 -19.12 -20.00 -18.11
C LYS A 218 -20.45 -19.92 -18.84
N ILE A 219 -20.42 -19.87 -20.17
CA ILE A 219 -21.61 -19.84 -21.03
C ILE A 219 -22.34 -21.19 -20.92
N ILE A 220 -21.62 -22.30 -21.07
CA ILE A 220 -22.17 -23.66 -20.98
C ILE A 220 -22.88 -23.92 -19.66
N ASN A 221 -22.33 -23.41 -18.55
CA ASN A 221 -22.88 -23.62 -17.22
C ASN A 221 -24.16 -22.83 -16.95
N VAL A 222 -24.47 -21.81 -17.75
CA VAL A 222 -25.64 -20.93 -17.58
C VAL A 222 -26.72 -21.21 -18.61
N ILE A 223 -26.34 -21.52 -19.86
CA ILE A 223 -27.27 -21.69 -20.96
C ILE A 223 -27.72 -23.14 -21.10
N ASN A 224 -29.02 -23.36 -21.09
CA ASN A 224 -29.62 -24.67 -21.34
C ASN A 224 -29.45 -25.13 -22.79
N ASP A 225 -29.45 -26.45 -23.00
CA ASP A 225 -29.43 -27.05 -24.34
C ASP A 225 -30.60 -26.51 -25.18
N GLY A 226 -30.33 -26.20 -26.45
CA GLY A 226 -31.31 -25.63 -27.35
C GLY A 226 -30.72 -24.86 -28.52
N ASN A 227 -31.60 -24.44 -29.42
CA ASN A 227 -31.30 -23.55 -30.54
C ASN A 227 -31.81 -22.15 -30.20
N TYR A 228 -31.00 -21.14 -30.50
CA TYR A 228 -31.23 -19.76 -30.15
C TYR A 228 -30.76 -18.84 -31.28
N LYS A 229 -31.25 -17.60 -31.26
CA LYS A 229 -30.67 -16.48 -32.02
C LYS A 229 -29.78 -15.66 -31.11
N LEU A 230 -28.58 -15.34 -31.56
CA LEU A 230 -27.67 -14.43 -30.88
C LEU A 230 -27.67 -13.10 -31.62
N ILE A 231 -27.89 -12.01 -30.88
CA ILE A 231 -27.89 -10.65 -31.41
C ILE A 231 -26.91 -9.80 -30.61
N ILE A 232 -25.99 -9.13 -31.31
CA ILE A 232 -25.09 -8.13 -30.73
C ILE A 232 -25.74 -6.76 -30.92
N TRP A 233 -25.91 -6.05 -29.80
CA TRP A 233 -26.51 -4.73 -29.75
C TRP A 233 -25.42 -3.67 -29.55
N SER A 234 -25.48 -2.60 -30.33
CA SER A 234 -24.60 -1.44 -30.23
C SER A 234 -25.36 -0.18 -29.87
N GLY A 235 -24.79 0.66 -28.99
CA GLY A 235 -25.35 1.98 -28.69
C GLY A 235 -25.84 2.14 -27.26
N TYR A 236 -26.84 3.01 -27.10
CA TYR A 236 -27.34 3.47 -25.81
C TYR A 236 -28.60 2.71 -25.43
N ARG A 237 -28.91 2.65 -24.14
CA ARG A 237 -30.00 1.84 -23.58
C ARG A 237 -31.36 2.04 -24.26
N TRP A 238 -31.66 3.26 -24.69
CA TRP A 238 -32.95 3.63 -25.27
C TRP A 238 -32.96 3.65 -26.81
N ASN A 239 -31.80 3.46 -27.43
CA ASN A 239 -31.66 3.43 -28.89
C ASN A 239 -30.52 2.47 -29.32
N PRO A 240 -30.64 1.17 -29.01
CA PRO A 240 -29.65 0.19 -29.44
C PRO A 240 -29.90 -0.20 -30.91
N ARG A 241 -28.81 -0.50 -31.63
CA ARG A 241 -28.79 -0.95 -33.02
C ARG A 241 -28.37 -2.41 -33.09
N GLU A 242 -29.00 -3.17 -33.97
CA GLU A 242 -28.63 -4.56 -34.23
C GLU A 242 -27.45 -4.56 -35.19
N VAL A 243 -26.26 -4.97 -34.73
CA VAL A 243 -25.04 -4.91 -35.56
C VAL A 243 -24.61 -6.27 -36.09
N LEU A 244 -25.00 -7.35 -35.40
CA LEU A 244 -24.68 -8.71 -35.81
C LEU A 244 -25.74 -9.67 -35.29
N ILE A 245 -26.18 -10.57 -36.17
CA ILE A 245 -27.08 -11.68 -35.86
C ILE A 245 -26.38 -12.99 -36.21
N ALA A 246 -26.55 -14.02 -35.39
CA ALA A 246 -26.03 -15.36 -35.64
C ALA A 246 -26.97 -16.44 -35.07
N ASP A 247 -26.89 -17.63 -35.64
CA ASP A 247 -27.47 -18.83 -35.03
C ASP A 247 -26.56 -19.30 -33.91
N PHE A 248 -27.15 -19.58 -32.74
CA PHE A 248 -26.46 -20.05 -31.56
C PHE A 248 -27.09 -21.35 -31.06
N MET A 249 -26.34 -22.43 -31.04
CA MET A 249 -26.82 -23.72 -30.51
C MET A 249 -25.93 -24.15 -29.36
N LYS A 250 -26.55 -24.55 -28.24
CA LYS A 250 -25.89 -25.21 -27.12
C LYS A 250 -26.33 -26.66 -27.08
N LYS A 251 -25.37 -27.59 -27.13
CA LYS A 251 -25.61 -29.03 -27.03
C LYS A 251 -24.58 -29.66 -26.10
N ASN A 252 -25.02 -30.25 -25.00
CA ASN A 252 -24.17 -30.79 -23.94
C ASN A 252 -23.14 -29.74 -23.44
N SER A 253 -21.86 -29.99 -23.66
CA SER A 253 -20.74 -29.12 -23.26
C SER A 253 -20.11 -28.39 -24.45
N THR A 254 -20.85 -28.20 -25.55
CA THR A 254 -20.38 -27.52 -26.75
C THR A 254 -21.35 -26.44 -27.18
N ILE A 255 -20.81 -25.31 -27.62
CA ILE A 255 -21.56 -24.23 -28.27
C ILE A 255 -21.17 -24.17 -29.75
N TYR A 256 -22.15 -23.88 -30.60
CA TYR A 256 -21.98 -23.71 -32.03
C TYR A 256 -22.54 -22.34 -32.43
N ILE A 257 -21.79 -21.63 -33.27
CA ILE A 257 -22.19 -20.33 -33.83
C ILE A 257 -22.06 -20.43 -35.34
N SER A 258 -23.14 -20.12 -36.05
CA SER A 258 -23.22 -20.23 -37.51
C SER A 258 -24.08 -19.11 -38.10
N ASN A 259 -24.11 -19.00 -39.43
CA ASN A 259 -24.95 -18.05 -40.15
C ASN A 259 -24.82 -16.60 -39.65
N ILE A 260 -23.57 -16.17 -39.44
CA ILE A 260 -23.24 -14.82 -38.96
C ILE A 260 -23.57 -13.81 -40.06
N LYS A 261 -24.44 -12.84 -39.74
CA LYS A 261 -24.85 -11.73 -40.60
C LYS A 261 -24.55 -10.40 -39.92
N LEU A 262 -23.92 -9.49 -40.67
CA LEU A 262 -23.73 -8.10 -40.27
C LEU A 262 -24.93 -7.27 -40.73
N GLU A 263 -25.44 -6.41 -39.86
CA GLU A 263 -26.66 -5.62 -40.10
C GLU A 263 -26.32 -4.12 -40.13
N GLU A 264 -26.56 -3.41 -39.02
CA GLU A 264 -26.35 -1.97 -38.93
C GLU A 264 -24.91 -1.59 -38.58
N LYS A 265 -24.54 -0.34 -38.90
CA LYS A 265 -23.30 0.24 -38.38
C LYS A 265 -23.42 0.51 -36.87
N PRO A 266 -22.38 0.18 -36.08
CA PRO A 266 -22.33 0.47 -34.66
C PRO A 266 -22.50 1.95 -34.35
N ALA A 267 -23.04 2.23 -33.17
CA ALA A 267 -23.07 3.57 -32.61
C ALA A 267 -21.68 3.93 -32.05
N ASN A 268 -21.26 5.17 -32.27
CA ASN A 268 -20.01 5.70 -31.73
C ASN A 268 -20.18 6.20 -30.29
N LEU A 269 -19.09 6.20 -29.53
CA LEU A 269 -19.04 6.86 -28.22
C LEU A 269 -19.13 8.38 -28.39
N VAL A 270 -20.05 9.00 -27.68
CA VAL A 270 -20.20 10.45 -27.60
C VAL A 270 -19.90 10.87 -26.16
N CYS A 271 -18.94 11.80 -25.98
CA CYS A 271 -18.55 12.33 -24.67
C CYS A 271 -18.99 13.78 -24.43
N GLU A 272 -19.64 14.41 -25.42
CA GLU A 272 -20.18 15.77 -25.30
C GLU A 272 -21.60 15.71 -24.76
N GLY A 273 -21.90 16.46 -23.69
CA GLY A 273 -23.26 16.66 -23.17
C GLY A 273 -23.66 15.89 -21.91
N GLY A 274 -23.21 16.34 -20.72
CA GLY A 274 -23.90 15.94 -19.49
C GLY A 274 -23.22 16.37 -18.19
N GLU A 275 -23.53 17.58 -17.72
CA GLU A 275 -23.38 17.94 -16.30
C GLU A 275 -24.39 17.17 -15.41
N TYR A 276 -25.44 16.62 -16.03
CA TYR A 276 -26.43 15.70 -15.47
C TYR A 276 -26.76 14.63 -16.52
N GLY A 277 -26.42 13.36 -16.25
CA GLY A 277 -26.46 12.29 -17.22
C GLY A 277 -27.85 12.00 -17.79
N THR A 278 -27.96 12.03 -19.12
CA THR A 278 -28.99 11.30 -19.88
C THR A 278 -28.44 10.74 -21.18
N GLU A 279 -27.21 10.18 -21.17
CA GLU A 279 -26.78 9.01 -21.97
C GLU A 279 -25.25 8.97 -22.17
N VAL A 280 -24.50 8.73 -21.09
CA VAL A 280 -23.27 7.96 -21.24
C VAL A 280 -23.68 6.49 -21.12
N SER A 281 -23.52 5.73 -22.20
CA SER A 281 -24.09 4.39 -22.45
C SER A 281 -23.86 3.33 -21.36
N SER A 282 -22.90 3.53 -20.46
CA SER A 282 -22.61 2.65 -19.33
C SER A 282 -21.60 3.29 -18.36
N TYR A 283 -21.42 2.64 -17.19
CA TYR A 283 -20.34 2.92 -16.24
C TYR A 283 -18.95 2.98 -16.93
N LEU A 284 -18.64 2.03 -17.83
CA LEU A 284 -17.31 1.94 -18.44
C LEU A 284 -17.05 3.00 -19.51
N THR A 285 -18.07 3.34 -20.30
CA THR A 285 -17.93 4.37 -21.34
C THR A 285 -17.75 5.76 -20.72
N SER A 286 -18.32 5.98 -19.54
CA SER A 286 -18.05 7.17 -18.72
C SER A 286 -16.57 7.30 -18.36
N LEU A 287 -15.91 6.19 -18.02
CA LEU A 287 -14.47 6.20 -17.70
C LEU A 287 -13.61 6.59 -18.91
N VAL A 288 -13.97 6.17 -20.12
CA VAL A 288 -13.26 6.60 -21.34
C VAL A 288 -13.35 8.12 -21.49
N CYS A 289 -14.56 8.68 -21.37
CA CYS A 289 -14.78 10.12 -21.49
C CYS A 289 -14.08 10.92 -20.39
N TYR A 290 -14.09 10.44 -19.14
CA TYR A 290 -13.51 11.13 -17.99
C TYR A 290 -11.97 11.10 -17.93
N HIS A 291 -11.33 10.44 -18.89
CA HIS A 291 -9.86 10.36 -18.96
C HIS A 291 -9.28 10.93 -20.25
N ARG A 292 -10.07 11.74 -20.97
CA ARG A 292 -9.61 12.51 -22.15
C ARG A 292 -8.68 13.66 -21.75
N SER A 293 -7.69 13.93 -22.59
CA SER A 293 -6.68 14.99 -22.35
C SER A 293 -7.27 16.34 -21.96
N ASN A 294 -8.34 16.79 -22.61
CA ASN A 294 -8.98 18.07 -22.31
C ASN A 294 -9.49 18.15 -20.86
N LEU A 295 -10.09 17.08 -20.34
CA LEU A 295 -10.57 17.04 -18.96
C LEU A 295 -9.40 16.93 -17.98
N LEU A 296 -8.41 16.10 -18.31
CA LEU A 296 -7.22 15.89 -17.51
C LEU A 296 -6.44 17.21 -17.32
N GLU A 297 -6.31 18.05 -18.35
CA GLU A 297 -5.68 19.37 -18.24
C GLU A 297 -6.40 20.28 -17.24
N VAL A 298 -7.74 20.30 -17.24
CA VAL A 298 -8.51 21.08 -16.26
C VAL A 298 -8.30 20.53 -14.85
N ILE A 299 -8.32 19.21 -14.66
CA ILE A 299 -8.08 18.57 -13.35
C ILE A 299 -6.67 18.91 -12.83
N ARG A 300 -5.65 18.86 -13.70
CA ARG A 300 -4.27 19.21 -13.35
C ARG A 300 -4.19 20.62 -12.79
N SER A 301 -4.84 21.59 -13.45
CA SER A 301 -4.83 22.98 -12.99
C SER A 301 -5.49 23.16 -11.61
N LYS A 302 -6.58 22.43 -11.33
CA LYS A 302 -7.30 22.52 -10.04
C LYS A 302 -6.58 21.86 -8.86
N ILE A 303 -5.93 20.70 -9.08
CA ILE A 303 -5.33 19.90 -7.99
C ILE A 303 -3.85 20.25 -7.79
N PHE A 304 -3.13 20.52 -8.87
CA PHE A 304 -1.69 20.73 -8.84
C PHE A 304 -1.28 22.19 -9.05
N SER A 305 -2.21 23.12 -9.32
CA SER A 305 -1.87 24.51 -9.67
C SER A 305 -0.85 24.60 -10.82
N ASN A 306 -0.83 23.59 -11.69
CA ASN A 306 0.18 23.38 -12.74
C ASN A 306 1.64 23.26 -12.26
N GLU A 307 1.88 23.04 -10.97
CA GLU A 307 3.21 22.81 -10.42
C GLU A 307 3.87 21.55 -10.99
N ASN A 308 5.19 21.60 -11.14
CA ASN A 308 5.97 20.48 -11.64
C ASN A 308 6.43 19.58 -10.48
N VAL A 309 5.58 18.64 -10.08
CA VAL A 309 5.97 17.54 -9.18
C VAL A 309 6.59 16.44 -10.04
N THR A 310 7.84 16.06 -9.79
CA THR A 310 8.55 15.07 -10.63
C THR A 310 8.36 13.64 -10.12
N GLU A 311 8.55 13.42 -8.82
CA GLU A 311 8.50 12.11 -8.19
C GLU A 311 7.06 11.54 -8.15
N VAL A 312 6.89 10.30 -8.60
CA VAL A 312 5.57 9.63 -8.66
C VAL A 312 4.92 9.49 -7.28
N THR A 313 5.70 9.13 -6.25
CA THR A 313 5.23 8.99 -4.87
C THR A 313 4.71 10.32 -4.31
N SER A 314 5.40 11.42 -4.60
CA SER A 314 4.98 12.78 -4.24
C SER A 314 3.69 13.19 -4.97
N LYS A 315 3.50 12.81 -6.25
CA LYS A 315 2.24 13.04 -6.97
C LYS A 315 1.08 12.29 -6.33
N ILE A 316 1.27 11.00 -6.01
CA ILE A 316 0.25 10.15 -5.37
C ILE A 316 -0.19 10.75 -4.04
N TRP A 317 0.78 11.13 -3.21
CA TRP A 317 0.51 11.70 -1.90
C TRP A 317 -0.27 13.02 -2.00
N ARG A 318 0.13 13.91 -2.90
CA ARG A 318 -0.54 15.20 -3.13
C ARG A 318 -1.99 15.03 -3.58
N VAL A 319 -2.28 14.04 -4.45
CA VAL A 319 -3.67 13.75 -4.84
C VAL A 319 -4.49 13.32 -3.63
N LEU A 320 -3.97 12.41 -2.80
CA LEU A 320 -4.67 11.95 -1.60
C LEU A 320 -4.88 13.06 -0.57
N GLU A 321 -3.89 13.92 -0.34
CA GLU A 321 -4.03 15.09 0.54
C GLU A 321 -5.09 16.05 0.02
N TRP A 322 -5.03 16.41 -1.27
CA TRP A 322 -6.01 17.31 -1.87
C TRP A 322 -7.42 16.74 -1.77
N VAL A 323 -7.61 15.46 -2.11
CA VAL A 323 -8.92 14.79 -2.03
C VAL A 323 -9.43 14.72 -0.59
N SER A 324 -8.56 14.36 0.35
CA SER A 324 -8.86 14.30 1.79
C SER A 324 -9.38 15.63 2.34
N ASP A 325 -8.81 16.74 1.87
CA ASP A 325 -9.08 18.06 2.42
C ASP A 325 -10.25 18.77 1.72
N ASN A 326 -10.52 18.43 0.45
CA ASN A 326 -11.51 19.13 -0.38
C ASN A 326 -12.79 18.34 -0.67
N ILE A 327 -12.78 17.01 -0.55
CA ILE A 327 -13.92 16.17 -0.93
C ILE A 327 -14.52 15.48 0.30
N ARG A 328 -15.83 15.65 0.50
CA ARG A 328 -16.62 14.99 1.55
C ARG A 328 -17.43 13.81 1.01
N TYR A 329 -17.73 12.84 1.87
CA TYR A 329 -18.53 11.70 1.47
C TYR A 329 -20.01 12.07 1.31
N ASP A 330 -20.62 11.72 0.18
CA ASP A 330 -22.03 12.02 -0.12
C ASP A 330 -22.96 10.88 0.35
N TYR A 331 -23.19 10.81 1.67
CA TYR A 331 -24.07 9.80 2.29
C TYR A 331 -25.50 9.82 1.72
N ASP A 332 -25.99 10.96 1.27
CA ASP A 332 -27.32 11.06 0.64
C ASP A 332 -27.36 10.31 -0.71
N LYS A 333 -26.28 10.43 -1.50
CA LYS A 333 -26.15 9.74 -2.79
C LYS A 333 -26.04 8.23 -2.57
N GLU A 334 -25.27 7.81 -1.57
CA GLU A 334 -25.13 6.41 -1.17
C GLU A 334 -26.49 5.83 -0.72
N ALA A 335 -27.17 6.48 0.22
CA ALA A 335 -28.45 6.02 0.76
C ALA A 335 -29.55 5.91 -0.30
N LYS A 336 -29.55 6.81 -1.29
CA LYS A 336 -30.47 6.78 -2.43
C LYS A 336 -30.11 5.74 -3.49
N GLY A 337 -28.94 5.10 -3.40
CA GLY A 337 -28.47 4.13 -4.38
C GLY A 337 -28.36 4.70 -5.80
N ILE A 338 -28.00 5.98 -5.90
CA ILE A 338 -27.96 6.69 -7.19
C ILE A 338 -26.89 6.05 -8.08
N PRO A 339 -27.26 5.51 -9.26
CA PRO A 339 -26.40 4.60 -10.01
C PRO A 339 -25.35 5.29 -10.89
N TYR A 340 -25.41 6.61 -11.08
CA TYR A 340 -24.48 7.31 -11.96
C TYR A 340 -23.19 7.73 -11.25
N ILE A 341 -22.07 7.65 -11.98
CA ILE A 341 -20.78 8.16 -11.52
C ILE A 341 -20.70 9.65 -11.86
N ASN A 342 -20.28 10.46 -10.90
CA ASN A 342 -19.96 11.85 -11.16
C ASN A 342 -18.75 11.91 -12.10
N ASN A 343 -18.80 12.81 -13.10
CA ASN A 343 -17.58 13.27 -13.77
C ASN A 343 -16.59 13.81 -12.69
N PRO A 344 -15.27 13.56 -12.79
CA PRO A 344 -14.27 14.14 -11.90
C PRO A 344 -14.48 15.64 -11.60
N LEU A 345 -14.80 16.46 -12.62
CA LEU A 345 -15.05 17.90 -12.42
C LEU A 345 -16.32 18.17 -11.62
N THR A 346 -17.36 17.35 -11.77
CA THR A 346 -18.57 17.44 -10.93
C THR A 346 -18.23 17.13 -9.48
N THR A 347 -17.42 16.09 -9.21
CA THR A 347 -16.97 15.77 -7.85
C THR A 347 -16.16 16.93 -7.25
N ILE A 348 -15.24 17.50 -8.01
CA ILE A 348 -14.47 18.69 -7.60
C ILE A 348 -15.39 19.88 -7.30
N ASN A 349 -16.30 20.22 -8.22
CA ASN A 349 -17.16 21.39 -8.10
C ASN A 349 -18.16 21.27 -6.94
N ARG A 350 -18.68 20.07 -6.70
CA ARG A 350 -19.61 19.82 -5.58
C ARG A 350 -18.89 19.65 -4.24
N GLY A 351 -17.59 19.39 -4.25
CA GLY A 351 -16.81 19.06 -3.06
C GLY A 351 -17.26 17.78 -2.36
N LYS A 352 -18.01 16.90 -3.06
CA LYS A 352 -18.51 15.65 -2.50
C LYS A 352 -18.79 14.54 -3.51
N GLY A 353 -18.69 13.29 -3.07
CA GLY A 353 -18.99 12.08 -3.86
C GLY A 353 -19.02 10.81 -3.01
N VAL A 354 -19.36 9.67 -3.61
CA VAL A 354 -19.28 8.34 -2.97
C VAL A 354 -18.00 7.60 -3.38
N CYS A 355 -17.71 6.42 -2.82
CA CYS A 355 -16.46 5.67 -3.00
C CYS A 355 -15.99 5.56 -4.47
N ILE A 356 -16.92 5.35 -5.41
CA ILE A 356 -16.58 5.31 -6.84
C ILE A 356 -16.24 6.69 -7.41
N ASP A 357 -16.92 7.75 -7.01
CA ASP A 357 -16.63 9.11 -7.46
C ASP A 357 -15.22 9.55 -7.01
N TYR A 358 -14.83 9.17 -5.79
CA TYR A 358 -13.46 9.33 -5.29
C TYR A 358 -12.46 8.57 -6.16
N SER A 359 -12.73 7.30 -6.44
CA SER A 359 -11.83 6.45 -7.22
C SER A 359 -11.58 6.99 -8.63
N VAL A 360 -12.64 7.45 -9.28
CA VAL A 360 -12.58 8.05 -10.63
C VAL A 360 -11.86 9.39 -10.61
N LEU A 361 -12.10 10.24 -9.60
CA LEU A 361 -11.37 11.49 -9.44
C LEU A 361 -9.88 11.26 -9.19
N ILE A 362 -9.51 10.35 -8.27
CA ILE A 362 -8.11 10.04 -7.96
C ILE A 362 -7.39 9.49 -9.20
N SER A 363 -8.03 8.55 -9.92
CA SER A 363 -7.52 7.98 -11.17
C SER A 363 -7.25 9.07 -12.23
N ALA A 364 -8.22 9.96 -12.46
CA ALA A 364 -8.07 11.07 -13.42
C ALA A 364 -6.99 12.08 -12.96
N ALA A 365 -6.95 12.41 -11.66
CA ALA A 365 -5.95 13.31 -11.10
C ALA A 365 -4.52 12.81 -11.30
N LEU A 366 -4.28 11.52 -11.07
CA LEU A 366 -2.97 10.89 -11.32
C LEU A 366 -2.59 10.91 -12.80
N GLN A 367 -3.52 10.56 -13.68
CA GLN A 367 -3.28 10.56 -15.13
C GLN A 367 -3.01 11.97 -15.66
N SER A 368 -3.60 13.00 -15.06
CA SER A 368 -3.34 14.41 -15.40
C SER A 368 -1.88 14.85 -15.20
N VAL A 369 -1.13 14.12 -14.37
CA VAL A 369 0.29 14.34 -14.09
C VAL A 369 1.17 13.18 -14.58
N ASN A 370 0.73 12.49 -15.64
CA ASN A 370 1.44 11.40 -16.31
C ASN A 370 1.74 10.19 -15.42
N VAL A 371 0.87 9.89 -14.44
CA VAL A 371 0.90 8.63 -13.71
C VAL A 371 -0.14 7.70 -14.33
N SER A 372 0.32 6.75 -15.14
CA SER A 372 -0.50 5.84 -15.93
C SER A 372 0.25 4.52 -16.14
N PRO A 373 -0.42 3.36 -16.23
CA PRO A 373 -1.86 3.17 -16.03
C PRO A 373 -2.27 3.39 -14.56
N THR A 374 -3.55 3.65 -14.34
CA THR A 374 -4.16 3.62 -13.00
C THR A 374 -5.24 2.54 -12.94
N TYR A 375 -5.66 2.18 -11.74
CA TYR A 375 -6.61 1.10 -11.54
C TYR A 375 -7.77 1.55 -10.64
N ILE A 376 -8.96 0.99 -10.87
CA ILE A 376 -10.10 1.06 -9.95
C ILE A 376 -10.50 -0.37 -9.61
N LEU A 377 -10.61 -0.67 -8.33
CA LEU A 377 -11.04 -1.97 -7.82
C LEU A 377 -12.47 -1.85 -7.36
N SER A 378 -13.39 -2.54 -8.02
CA SER A 378 -14.79 -2.65 -7.58
C SER A 378 -14.94 -3.91 -6.74
N ILE A 379 -14.95 -3.73 -5.41
CA ILE A 379 -14.94 -4.81 -4.42
C ILE A 379 -16.38 -5.15 -4.02
N LYS A 380 -16.91 -6.19 -4.64
CA LYS A 380 -18.33 -6.55 -4.54
C LYS A 380 -18.75 -6.98 -3.13
N SER A 381 -17.88 -7.68 -2.40
CA SER A 381 -18.18 -8.25 -1.09
C SER A 381 -18.50 -7.19 -0.02
N VAL A 382 -17.95 -5.99 -0.16
CA VAL A 382 -18.14 -4.87 0.77
C VAL A 382 -18.83 -3.67 0.11
N ASN A 383 -19.28 -3.81 -1.14
CA ASN A 383 -19.85 -2.73 -1.95
C ASN A 383 -18.99 -1.44 -1.92
N HIS A 384 -17.67 -1.61 -2.11
CA HIS A 384 -16.71 -0.51 -2.05
C HIS A 384 -15.93 -0.39 -3.36
N ALA A 385 -15.46 0.82 -3.66
CA ALA A 385 -14.62 1.08 -4.82
C ALA A 385 -13.43 1.92 -4.39
N VAL A 386 -12.23 1.51 -4.81
CA VAL A 386 -10.99 2.21 -4.49
C VAL A 386 -10.14 2.41 -5.74
N ALA A 387 -9.45 3.55 -5.81
CA ALA A 387 -8.37 3.73 -6.78
C ALA A 387 -7.12 2.97 -6.32
N ALA A 388 -6.30 2.58 -7.27
CA ALA A 388 -5.01 1.97 -6.99
C ALA A 388 -3.97 2.29 -8.07
N ILE A 389 -2.71 2.11 -7.70
CA ILE A 389 -1.55 2.28 -8.57
C ILE A 389 -0.57 1.14 -8.36
N TYR A 390 -0.02 0.61 -9.44
CA TYR A 390 1.03 -0.39 -9.37
C TYR A 390 2.38 0.31 -9.37
N LEU A 391 3.17 0.10 -8.32
CA LEU A 391 4.48 0.73 -8.14
C LEU A 391 5.42 -0.27 -7.48
N ASN A 392 6.65 -0.39 -7.98
CA ASN A 392 7.68 -1.27 -7.42
C ASN A 392 7.18 -2.70 -7.12
N ASN A 393 6.53 -3.31 -8.12
CA ASN A 393 5.96 -4.65 -8.06
C ASN A 393 4.83 -4.86 -7.03
N SER A 394 4.23 -3.78 -6.54
CA SER A 394 3.19 -3.82 -5.50
C SER A 394 2.02 -2.95 -5.91
N LEU A 395 0.80 -3.39 -5.59
CA LEU A 395 -0.40 -2.59 -5.84
C LEU A 395 -0.74 -1.80 -4.57
N PHE A 396 -0.72 -0.48 -4.69
CA PHE A 396 -1.06 0.43 -3.61
C PHE A 396 -2.49 0.96 -3.77
N ILE A 397 -3.28 0.81 -2.71
CA ILE A 397 -4.64 1.30 -2.57
C ILE A 397 -4.65 2.75 -2.12
N LEU A 398 -5.46 3.55 -2.81
CA LEU A 398 -5.57 5.00 -2.66
C LEU A 398 -7.01 5.32 -2.21
N ASP A 399 -7.28 5.14 -0.91
CA ASP A 399 -8.63 5.21 -0.35
C ASP A 399 -8.86 6.50 0.44
N GLN A 400 -9.22 7.57 -0.28
CA GLN A 400 -9.68 8.88 0.22
C GLN A 400 -8.68 9.73 1.00
N HIS A 401 -7.79 9.12 1.80
CA HIS A 401 -6.87 9.78 2.70
C HIS A 401 -5.45 9.20 2.56
N PRO A 402 -4.41 10.02 2.77
CA PRO A 402 -3.07 9.49 2.97
C PRO A 402 -2.99 8.78 4.33
N PRO A 403 -2.05 7.83 4.48
CA PRO A 403 -1.11 7.32 3.48
C PRO A 403 -1.73 6.29 2.49
N PRO A 404 -1.12 6.04 1.31
CA PRO A 404 -1.38 4.83 0.52
C PRO A 404 -1.11 3.55 1.32
N MET A 405 -1.83 2.46 1.00
CA MET A 405 -1.68 1.15 1.65
C MET A 405 -1.38 0.06 0.63
N GLU A 406 -0.52 -0.92 0.94
CA GLU A 406 -0.36 -2.08 0.06
C GLU A 406 -1.63 -2.96 0.07
N ILE A 407 -1.94 -3.61 -1.05
CA ILE A 407 -3.16 -4.41 -1.19
C ILE A 407 -3.27 -5.55 -0.17
N GLN A 408 -2.16 -6.19 0.20
CA GLN A 408 -2.19 -7.29 1.19
C GLN A 408 -2.60 -6.76 2.56
N ASP A 409 -1.95 -5.70 3.02
CA ASP A 409 -2.28 -5.02 4.27
C ASP A 409 -3.71 -4.49 4.25
N TYR A 410 -4.17 -3.97 3.10
CA TYR A 410 -5.55 -3.49 2.95
C TYR A 410 -6.56 -4.64 3.10
N ILE A 411 -6.27 -5.82 2.54
CA ILE A 411 -7.10 -7.01 2.71
C ILE A 411 -7.08 -7.47 4.17
N GLU A 412 -5.92 -7.48 4.82
CA GLU A 412 -5.74 -7.96 6.19
C GLU A 412 -6.37 -7.03 7.22
N TYR A 413 -6.00 -5.75 7.22
CA TYR A 413 -6.33 -4.82 8.29
C TYR A 413 -7.62 -4.02 8.04
N ILE A 414 -7.96 -3.72 6.77
CA ILE A 414 -9.15 -2.93 6.43
C ILE A 414 -10.33 -3.83 6.10
N LEU A 415 -10.18 -4.73 5.13
CA LEU A 415 -11.28 -5.60 4.68
C LEU A 415 -11.51 -6.80 5.60
N LYS A 416 -10.46 -7.26 6.29
CA LYS A 416 -10.48 -8.41 7.22
C LYS A 416 -11.11 -9.66 6.62
N SER A 417 -10.79 -9.96 5.37
CA SER A 417 -11.39 -11.09 4.64
C SER A 417 -10.32 -12.00 4.03
N ARG A 418 -10.53 -13.31 4.14
CA ARG A 418 -9.62 -14.33 3.56
C ARG A 418 -9.73 -14.46 2.04
N THR A 419 -10.86 -14.05 1.47
CA THR A 419 -11.11 -14.10 0.03
C THR A 419 -11.82 -12.82 -0.38
N VAL A 420 -11.18 -12.02 -1.20
CA VAL A 420 -11.73 -10.76 -1.71
C VAL A 420 -11.73 -10.83 -3.22
N ARG A 421 -12.91 -10.74 -3.83
CA ARG A 421 -13.04 -10.70 -5.29
C ARG A 421 -13.43 -9.30 -5.74
N ALA A 422 -12.77 -8.83 -6.79
CA ALA A 422 -13.04 -7.53 -7.38
C ALA A 422 -13.03 -7.60 -8.91
N ASP A 423 -13.76 -6.66 -9.52
CA ASP A 423 -13.49 -6.30 -10.91
C ASP A 423 -12.37 -5.26 -10.91
N ILE A 424 -11.28 -5.53 -11.62
CA ILE A 424 -10.13 -4.63 -11.73
C ILE A 424 -10.24 -3.87 -13.04
N ILE A 425 -10.34 -2.56 -12.95
CA ILE A 425 -10.52 -1.67 -14.10
C ILE A 425 -9.23 -0.90 -14.29
N GLN A 426 -8.44 -1.27 -15.30
CA GLN A 426 -7.22 -0.58 -15.70
C GLN A 426 -7.58 0.54 -16.68
N ILE A 427 -7.04 1.74 -16.43
CA ILE A 427 -7.34 2.93 -17.20
C ILE A 427 -6.03 3.56 -17.69
N LYS A 428 -5.95 3.78 -18.99
CA LYS A 428 -4.88 4.52 -19.68
C LYS A 428 -5.51 5.70 -20.40
N GLY A 429 -5.44 6.88 -19.81
CA GLY A 429 -6.00 8.12 -20.36
C GLY A 429 -5.08 8.81 -21.36
N GLY A 430 -5.52 9.98 -21.81
CA GLY A 430 -4.82 10.80 -22.79
C GLY A 430 -5.68 11.11 -24.01
N LYS A 431 -5.06 11.17 -25.19
CA LYS A 431 -5.76 11.50 -26.45
C LYS A 431 -6.73 10.40 -26.88
N THR A 432 -6.37 9.14 -26.61
CA THR A 432 -7.15 7.95 -26.93
C THR A 432 -7.28 7.09 -25.68
N PRO A 433 -8.20 7.42 -24.76
CA PRO A 433 -8.33 6.69 -23.50
C PRO A 433 -8.74 5.24 -23.75
N VAL A 434 -8.15 4.34 -22.96
CA VAL A 434 -8.42 2.90 -22.98
C VAL A 434 -8.82 2.45 -21.58
N VAL A 435 -9.90 1.67 -21.52
CA VAL A 435 -10.40 1.03 -20.30
C VAL A 435 -10.40 -0.48 -20.52
N GLU A 436 -9.75 -1.19 -19.61
CA GLU A 436 -9.68 -2.64 -19.60
C GLU A 436 -10.26 -3.16 -18.28
N VAL A 437 -11.13 -4.15 -18.32
CA VAL A 437 -11.75 -4.74 -17.13
C VAL A 437 -11.38 -6.21 -17.03
N PHE A 438 -10.88 -6.61 -15.87
CA PHE A 438 -10.62 -7.99 -15.48
C PHE A 438 -11.63 -8.36 -14.40
N SER A 439 -12.59 -9.22 -14.76
CA SER A 439 -13.75 -9.47 -13.91
C SER A 439 -13.48 -10.59 -12.89
N ASN A 440 -14.06 -10.44 -11.69
CA ASN A 440 -14.10 -11.47 -10.65
C ASN A 440 -12.73 -12.03 -10.23
N VAL A 441 -11.72 -11.15 -10.21
CA VAL A 441 -10.34 -11.47 -9.85
C VAL A 441 -10.25 -11.68 -8.35
N ASP A 442 -9.60 -12.77 -7.95
CA ASP A 442 -9.31 -13.11 -6.56
C ASP A 442 -8.07 -12.32 -6.10
N LEU A 443 -8.30 -11.21 -5.38
CA LEU A 443 -7.24 -10.27 -5.00
C LEU A 443 -6.18 -10.92 -4.11
N SER A 444 -6.58 -11.87 -3.27
CA SER A 444 -5.65 -12.60 -2.39
C SER A 444 -4.73 -13.56 -3.15
N LYS A 445 -5.05 -13.92 -4.39
CA LYS A 445 -4.21 -14.77 -5.24
C LYS A 445 -3.43 -14.01 -6.30
N LEU A 446 -3.94 -12.84 -6.69
CA LEU A 446 -3.30 -12.01 -7.70
C LEU A 446 -1.93 -11.48 -7.21
N PHE A 447 -1.83 -11.19 -5.91
CA PHE A 447 -0.63 -10.63 -5.30
C PHE A 447 -0.14 -11.51 -4.14
N ASN A 448 0.39 -12.70 -4.40
CA ASN A 448 1.00 -13.54 -3.34
C ASN A 448 2.32 -12.97 -2.76
N TYR A 449 2.59 -11.69 -2.98
CA TYR A 449 3.79 -11.01 -2.54
C TYR A 449 3.36 -9.78 -1.74
N ASP A 450 3.85 -9.74 -0.52
CA ASP A 450 3.82 -8.58 0.35
C ASP A 450 5.24 -8.00 0.34
N SER A 451 5.34 -6.76 -0.13
CA SER A 451 6.62 -6.07 -0.30
C SER A 451 7.23 -5.60 1.01
N TYR A 452 6.44 -5.51 2.07
CA TYR A 452 6.87 -5.05 3.38
C TYR A 452 6.16 -5.78 4.55
N PRO A 453 6.34 -7.10 4.70
CA PRO A 453 5.57 -7.94 5.62
C PRO A 453 5.84 -7.71 7.11
N GLN A 454 6.66 -6.70 7.44
CA GLN A 454 6.90 -6.31 8.82
C GLN A 454 5.81 -5.39 9.36
N ASP A 455 5.03 -4.72 8.51
CA ASP A 455 3.92 -3.81 8.84
C ASP A 455 4.20 -2.89 10.03
N SER A 456 5.44 -2.44 10.12
CA SER A 456 5.94 -1.68 11.26
C SER A 456 6.78 -0.53 10.79
N ILE A 457 6.64 0.59 11.50
CA ILE A 457 7.43 1.77 11.19
C ILE A 457 8.87 1.53 11.65
N PRO A 458 9.88 1.71 10.78
CA PRO A 458 11.27 1.69 11.21
C PRO A 458 11.55 2.88 12.13
N TYR A 459 12.71 2.89 12.78
CA TYR A 459 13.12 4.04 13.58
C TYR A 459 13.34 5.27 12.66
N LEU A 460 12.40 6.22 12.68
CA LEU A 460 12.41 7.45 11.87
C LEU A 460 12.58 8.73 12.71
N ASP A 461 12.78 8.61 14.02
CA ASP A 461 12.85 9.73 14.97
C ASP A 461 13.84 10.82 14.52
N CYS A 462 15.03 10.43 14.05
CA CYS A 462 16.08 11.36 13.63
C CYS A 462 15.67 12.14 12.37
N GLU A 463 15.24 11.45 11.31
CA GLU A 463 14.79 12.11 10.07
C GLU A 463 13.55 13.01 10.30
N VAL A 464 12.58 12.55 11.09
CA VAL A 464 11.37 13.33 11.42
C VAL A 464 11.74 14.55 12.27
N SER A 465 12.59 14.38 13.29
CA SER A 465 13.05 15.49 14.13
C SER A 465 13.81 16.53 13.33
N MET A 466 14.67 16.11 12.39
CA MET A 466 15.39 17.03 11.50
C MET A 466 14.45 17.78 10.56
N ARG A 467 13.41 17.12 10.04
CA ARG A 467 12.42 17.79 9.19
C ARG A 467 11.60 18.81 10.00
N LEU A 468 11.16 18.42 11.20
CA LEU A 468 10.45 19.28 12.14
C LEU A 468 11.30 20.50 12.55
N SER A 469 12.58 20.29 12.85
CA SER A 469 13.46 21.35 13.29
C SER A 469 13.65 22.42 12.21
N LYS A 470 13.67 22.03 10.93
CA LYS A 470 13.67 22.97 9.80
C LYS A 470 12.39 23.80 9.73
N TYR A 471 11.22 23.21 9.98
CA TYR A 471 9.95 23.95 9.97
C TYR A 471 9.84 24.98 11.11
N LEU A 472 10.49 24.73 12.24
CA LEU A 472 10.42 25.57 13.44
C LEU A 472 11.65 26.45 13.66
N GLY A 473 12.73 26.26 12.90
CA GLY A 473 14.01 26.95 13.13
C GLY A 473 14.73 26.49 14.40
N LEU A 474 14.61 25.20 14.78
CA LEU A 474 15.13 24.64 16.03
C LEU A 474 16.33 23.72 15.81
N THR A 475 17.01 23.37 16.91
CA THR A 475 18.07 22.36 16.95
C THR A 475 17.52 20.99 17.31
N THR A 476 17.96 19.92 16.65
CA THR A 476 17.58 18.55 17.03
C THR A 476 18.38 18.09 18.25
N GLU A 477 17.72 17.53 19.26
CA GLU A 477 18.39 17.07 20.48
C GLU A 477 17.91 15.66 20.90
N PRO A 478 18.61 14.59 20.49
CA PRO A 478 18.25 13.21 20.81
C PRO A 478 18.16 12.91 22.31
N LYS A 479 18.84 13.67 23.18
CA LYS A 479 18.78 13.48 24.64
C LYS A 479 17.37 13.68 25.22
N LEU A 480 16.53 14.45 24.53
CA LEU A 480 15.13 14.65 24.90
C LEU A 480 14.30 13.36 24.87
N LEU A 481 14.75 12.31 24.18
CA LEU A 481 14.07 11.01 24.18
C LEU A 481 13.88 10.46 25.61
N SER A 482 14.83 10.68 26.52
CA SER A 482 14.70 10.26 27.92
C SER A 482 13.51 10.90 28.62
N LEU A 483 13.22 12.18 28.33
CA LEU A 483 12.08 12.92 28.89
C LEU A 483 10.76 12.47 28.27
N ILE A 484 10.79 12.13 26.97
CA ILE A 484 9.63 11.61 26.24
C ILE A 484 9.23 10.23 26.78
N GLU A 485 10.15 9.28 26.85
CA GLU A 485 9.84 7.91 27.28
C GLU A 485 9.43 7.85 28.76
N SER A 486 10.02 8.71 29.60
CA SER A 486 9.63 8.83 31.00
C SER A 486 8.36 9.64 31.21
N ASN A 487 7.75 10.18 30.14
CA ASN A 487 6.52 10.97 30.18
C ASN A 487 6.60 12.20 31.12
N LEU A 488 7.80 12.77 31.29
CA LEU A 488 8.02 13.95 32.14
C LEU A 488 7.82 15.26 31.39
N LEU A 489 8.13 15.30 30.08
CA LEU A 489 7.88 16.45 29.22
C LEU A 489 7.55 15.94 27.82
N VAL A 490 6.26 15.86 27.50
CA VAL A 490 5.82 15.26 26.24
C VAL A 490 4.46 15.79 25.78
N GLY A 491 4.38 16.19 24.52
CA GLY A 491 3.13 16.30 23.77
C GLY A 491 2.92 15.00 22.99
N LYS A 492 1.77 14.36 23.15
CA LYS A 492 1.47 13.05 22.55
C LYS A 492 0.29 13.12 21.60
N LEU A 493 0.37 12.38 20.50
CA LEU A 493 -0.69 12.18 19.53
C LEU A 493 -0.84 10.69 19.23
N THR A 494 -2.06 10.17 19.30
CA THR A 494 -2.37 8.82 18.83
C THR A 494 -2.48 8.82 17.30
N LEU A 495 -1.82 7.87 16.64
CA LEU A 495 -1.76 7.74 15.19
C LEU A 495 -2.74 6.67 14.71
N LEU A 496 -4.04 7.02 14.63
CA LEU A 496 -5.09 6.12 14.13
C LEU A 496 -5.55 6.55 12.73
N VAL A 497 -5.85 5.55 11.91
CA VAL A 497 -6.40 5.73 10.57
C VAL A 497 -7.75 6.43 10.71
N ARG A 498 -7.99 7.41 9.84
CA ARG A 498 -9.31 8.04 9.75
C ARG A 498 -10.32 7.00 9.25
N PRO A 499 -11.54 6.93 9.80
CA PRO A 499 -12.56 6.02 9.28
C PRO A 499 -12.71 6.20 7.76
N ILE A 500 -12.60 5.09 7.02
CA ILE A 500 -12.78 5.08 5.58
C ILE A 500 -14.27 5.24 5.29
N SER A 501 -14.64 6.32 4.60
CA SER A 501 -16.04 6.61 4.36
C SER A 501 -16.62 5.65 3.32
N GLY A 502 -17.84 5.16 3.56
CA GLY A 502 -18.46 4.09 2.77
C GLY A 502 -18.07 2.68 3.20
N LEU A 503 -17.19 2.53 4.21
CA LEU A 503 -16.81 1.24 4.77
C LEU A 503 -17.06 1.23 6.29
N ARG A 504 -17.68 0.16 6.79
CA ARG A 504 -17.93 -0.01 8.23
C ARG A 504 -16.72 -0.67 8.89
N MET A 505 -15.81 0.15 9.43
CA MET A 505 -14.67 -0.34 10.21
C MET A 505 -15.09 -0.59 11.66
N SER A 506 -14.88 -1.81 12.17
CA SER A 506 -15.22 -2.19 13.56
C SER A 506 -14.12 -1.90 14.58
N GLU A 507 -12.89 -1.67 14.13
CA GLU A 507 -11.71 -1.50 14.98
C GLU A 507 -10.83 -0.35 14.48
N ALA A 508 -10.15 0.29 15.42
CA ALA A 508 -9.17 1.32 15.12
C ALA A 508 -7.89 0.67 14.54
N VAL A 509 -7.49 1.09 13.36
CA VAL A 509 -6.25 0.64 12.71
C VAL A 509 -5.15 1.69 12.95
N PRO A 510 -3.97 1.32 13.45
CA PRO A 510 -2.85 2.26 13.55
C PRO A 510 -2.38 2.68 12.17
N VAL A 511 -2.11 3.98 11.99
CA VAL A 511 -1.62 4.54 10.72
C VAL A 511 -0.31 3.86 10.31
N THR A 512 0.51 3.41 11.25
CA THR A 512 1.81 2.78 10.95
C THR A 512 1.73 1.47 10.18
N TYR A 513 0.57 0.79 10.16
CA TYR A 513 0.37 -0.39 9.31
C TYR A 513 0.33 -0.05 7.82
N PHE A 514 0.22 1.22 7.46
CA PHE A 514 0.31 1.68 6.08
C PHE A 514 1.75 2.04 5.69
N TYR A 515 2.71 1.87 6.60
CA TYR A 515 4.09 2.22 6.30
C TYR A 515 4.65 1.27 5.26
N ASN A 516 5.09 1.83 4.13
CA ASN A 516 5.85 1.11 3.13
C ASN A 516 7.09 1.95 2.73
N PRO A 517 8.30 1.35 2.65
CA PRO A 517 9.53 2.05 2.30
C PRO A 517 9.48 2.81 0.96
N VAL A 518 8.62 2.41 0.02
CA VAL A 518 8.39 3.11 -1.24
C VAL A 518 8.00 4.58 -1.01
N PHE A 519 7.27 4.87 0.07
CA PHE A 519 6.82 6.21 0.44
C PHE A 519 7.60 6.80 1.62
N LYS A 520 8.83 6.33 1.91
CA LYS A 520 9.60 6.74 3.11
C LYS A 520 9.69 8.26 3.27
N ASN A 521 10.00 8.99 2.19
CA ASN A 521 10.15 10.45 2.26
C ASN A 521 8.82 11.15 2.58
N GLN A 522 7.73 10.72 1.93
CA GLN A 522 6.40 11.26 2.20
C GLN A 522 5.94 10.94 3.62
N TRP A 523 6.29 9.76 4.15
CA TRP A 523 6.07 9.39 5.54
C TRP A 523 6.80 10.29 6.53
N ILE A 524 8.07 10.60 6.28
CA ILE A 524 8.84 11.54 7.11
C ILE A 524 8.15 12.90 7.15
N ASP A 525 7.66 13.38 6.00
CA ASP A 525 7.04 14.70 5.88
C ASP A 525 5.67 14.75 6.56
N PHE A 526 4.85 13.72 6.35
CA PHE A 526 3.59 13.54 7.04
C PHE A 526 3.75 13.53 8.55
N LEU A 527 4.70 12.74 9.07
CA LEU A 527 4.97 12.66 10.50
C LEU A 527 5.52 13.99 11.04
N ALA A 528 6.41 14.67 10.31
CA ALA A 528 6.91 15.97 10.71
C ALA A 528 5.81 17.04 10.75
N MET A 529 4.84 17.01 9.83
CA MET A 529 3.69 17.91 9.84
C MET A 529 2.74 17.63 11.00
N LYS A 530 2.49 16.35 11.33
CA LYS A 530 1.77 15.99 12.57
C LYS A 530 2.53 16.50 13.79
N ALA A 531 3.85 16.34 13.79
CA ALA A 531 4.68 16.78 14.89
C ALA A 531 4.66 18.31 15.08
N LEU A 532 4.69 19.04 13.97
CA LEU A 532 4.57 20.50 13.95
C LEU A 532 3.27 20.96 14.62
N SER A 533 2.16 20.28 14.36
CA SER A 533 0.87 20.63 14.97
C SER A 533 0.88 20.47 16.50
N ILE A 534 1.52 19.42 17.01
CA ILE A 534 1.66 19.17 18.46
C ILE A 534 2.59 20.21 19.09
N ALA A 535 3.74 20.47 18.46
CA ALA A 535 4.71 21.46 18.92
C ALA A 535 4.09 22.85 19.05
N ARG A 536 3.38 23.31 18.01
CA ARG A 536 2.69 24.61 18.05
C ARG A 536 1.57 24.67 19.08
N LYS A 537 0.86 23.56 19.32
CA LYS A 537 -0.25 23.53 20.27
C LYS A 537 0.19 23.53 21.73
N TYR A 538 1.21 22.75 22.08
CA TYR A 538 1.58 22.50 23.47
C TYR A 538 2.91 23.13 23.89
N PHE A 539 3.73 23.58 22.94
CA PHE A 539 5.07 24.08 23.22
C PHE A 539 5.34 25.45 22.59
N SER A 540 4.31 26.23 22.24
CA SER A 540 4.46 27.55 21.62
C SER A 540 5.40 28.49 22.39
N GLU A 541 5.34 28.44 23.72
CA GLU A 541 6.17 29.27 24.62
C GLU A 541 7.65 28.85 24.65
N TYR A 542 7.96 27.62 24.24
CA TYR A 542 9.32 27.08 24.20
C TYR A 542 9.95 27.18 22.81
N ILE A 543 9.25 27.74 21.81
CA ILE A 543 9.77 27.87 20.44
C ILE A 543 10.47 29.21 20.29
N GLY A 544 11.79 29.17 20.09
CA GLY A 544 12.65 30.32 19.82
C GLY A 544 14.03 29.92 19.31
N ASN A 545 14.88 30.90 18.98
CA ASN A 545 16.15 30.70 18.26
C ASN A 545 17.17 29.76 18.94
N GLU A 546 17.04 29.51 20.25
CA GLU A 546 17.92 28.61 21.02
C GLU A 546 17.18 27.39 21.58
N SER A 547 16.13 26.94 20.88
CA SER A 547 15.30 25.83 21.35
C SER A 547 15.64 24.52 20.66
N TYR A 548 15.39 23.44 21.39
CA TYR A 548 15.72 22.08 21.02
C TYR A 548 14.45 21.25 20.90
N VAL A 549 14.44 20.32 19.94
CA VAL A 549 13.28 19.46 19.67
C VAL A 549 13.69 18.02 19.42
N TRP A 550 12.83 17.11 19.85
CA TRP A 550 12.89 15.71 19.46
C TRP A 550 11.49 15.13 19.32
N ALA A 551 11.30 14.33 18.28
CA ALA A 551 10.10 13.53 18.04
C ALA A 551 10.44 12.05 18.15
N HIS A 552 9.61 11.31 18.88
CA HIS A 552 9.65 9.87 19.00
C HIS A 552 8.40 9.27 18.37
N ILE A 553 8.59 8.31 17.46
CA ILE A 553 7.52 7.65 16.73
C ILE A 553 7.44 6.20 17.19
N GLY A 554 6.31 5.84 17.81
CA GLY A 554 5.94 4.45 18.10
C GLY A 554 4.79 3.99 17.20
N ASN A 555 4.49 2.70 17.26
CA ASN A 555 3.46 2.06 16.41
C ASN A 555 2.07 2.71 16.51
N TYR A 556 1.69 3.21 17.70
CA TYR A 556 0.34 3.78 17.92
C TYR A 556 0.35 5.27 18.23
N SER A 557 1.53 5.87 18.41
CA SER A 557 1.60 7.24 18.89
C SER A 557 2.90 7.92 18.51
N MET A 558 2.80 9.22 18.31
CA MET A 558 3.91 10.14 18.21
C MET A 558 4.01 10.94 19.51
N SER A 559 5.23 11.18 19.96
CA SER A 559 5.53 11.93 21.17
C SER A 559 6.63 12.96 20.89
N ILE A 560 6.50 14.17 21.42
CA ILE A 560 7.41 15.28 21.11
C ILE A 560 7.75 16.03 22.38
N ALA A 561 9.01 16.46 22.48
CA ALA A 561 9.45 17.41 23.49
C ALA A 561 10.12 18.60 22.80
N VAL A 562 9.85 19.80 23.33
CA VAL A 562 10.54 21.03 22.96
C VAL A 562 11.00 21.71 24.24
N VAL A 563 12.23 22.20 24.26
CA VAL A 563 12.81 22.96 25.38
C VAL A 563 13.59 24.16 24.86
N ASN A 564 13.64 25.24 25.64
CA ASN A 564 14.41 26.45 25.33
C ASN A 564 15.71 26.55 26.16
N TYR A 565 16.28 25.42 26.54
CA TYR A 565 17.52 25.32 27.30
C TYR A 565 18.33 24.10 26.85
N GLU A 566 19.66 24.19 26.93
CA GLU A 566 20.54 23.08 26.59
C GLU A 566 20.34 21.90 27.56
N ILE A 567 20.21 20.69 27.01
CA ILE A 567 20.09 19.45 27.79
C ILE A 567 21.51 18.89 28.08
N PRO A 568 21.92 18.76 29.35
CA PRO A 568 23.21 18.17 29.70
C PRO A 568 23.26 16.69 29.35
N ASN A 569 24.47 16.15 29.16
CA ASN A 569 24.65 14.72 28.99
C ASN A 569 24.54 14.02 30.34
N VAL A 570 23.57 13.12 30.49
CA VAL A 570 23.36 12.33 31.71
C VAL A 570 23.63 10.86 31.42
N THR A 571 24.56 10.27 32.15
CA THR A 571 24.90 8.85 32.06
C THR A 571 24.64 8.18 33.40
N ILE A 572 23.95 7.04 33.37
CA ILE A 572 23.68 6.23 34.56
C ILE A 572 24.36 4.88 34.41
N LYS A 573 25.14 4.50 35.43
CA LYS A 573 25.81 3.20 35.54
C LYS A 573 25.33 2.51 36.81
N ILE A 574 25.00 1.24 36.70
CA ILE A 574 24.57 0.43 37.84
C ILE A 574 25.55 -0.75 37.96
N ARG A 575 26.21 -0.87 39.11
CA ARG A 575 27.11 -1.98 39.44
C ARG A 575 26.91 -2.38 40.89
N ASP A 576 26.70 -3.67 41.13
CA ASP A 576 26.60 -4.27 42.48
C ASP A 576 25.60 -3.57 43.42
N GLY A 577 24.50 -3.07 42.86
CA GLY A 577 23.46 -2.33 43.60
C GLY A 577 23.78 -0.85 43.85
N SER A 578 24.99 -0.37 43.52
CA SER A 578 25.32 1.05 43.47
C SER A 578 24.87 1.65 42.14
N VAL A 579 24.15 2.76 42.21
CA VAL A 579 23.79 3.61 41.07
C VAL A 579 24.73 4.79 41.04
N THR A 580 25.38 5.02 39.91
CA THR A 580 26.25 6.16 39.64
C THR A 580 25.64 7.00 38.53
N LEU A 581 25.33 8.25 38.84
CA LEU A 581 24.80 9.24 37.93
C LEU A 581 25.88 10.28 37.61
N MET A 582 26.19 10.43 36.34
CA MET A 582 27.20 11.36 35.82
C MET A 582 26.49 12.38 34.94
N ILE A 583 26.64 13.67 35.26
CA ILE A 583 26.10 14.79 34.48
C ILE A 583 27.28 15.56 33.90
N ASN A 584 27.21 15.93 32.62
CA ASN A 584 28.15 16.82 31.97
C ASN A 584 27.37 17.91 31.22
N TYR A 585 27.56 19.16 31.65
CA TYR A 585 26.90 20.35 31.11
C TYR A 585 27.92 21.23 30.39
N ARG A 586 28.23 20.84 29.16
CA ARG A 586 29.44 21.25 28.42
C ARG A 586 29.73 22.75 28.39
N TYR A 587 28.70 23.59 28.27
CA TYR A 587 28.85 25.04 28.12
C TYR A 587 28.22 25.85 29.26
N ASN A 588 27.54 25.20 30.20
CA ASN A 588 26.75 25.86 31.24
C ASN A 588 27.20 25.42 32.63
N LYS A 589 27.27 26.38 33.57
CA LYS A 589 27.69 26.08 34.93
C LYS A 589 26.62 25.26 35.64
N ILE A 590 26.99 24.17 36.32
CA ILE A 590 26.10 23.47 37.24
C ILE A 590 26.11 24.21 38.59
N SER A 591 24.96 24.78 38.96
CA SER A 591 24.77 25.43 40.27
C SER A 591 23.91 24.59 41.21
N LYS A 592 22.94 23.84 40.67
CA LYS A 592 22.03 22.99 41.46
C LYS A 592 21.71 21.71 40.71
N VAL A 593 21.69 20.58 41.43
CA VAL A 593 21.18 19.30 40.94
C VAL A 593 20.12 18.80 41.90
N ASN A 594 18.97 18.36 41.40
CA ASN A 594 18.00 17.58 42.17
C ASN A 594 17.78 16.24 41.49
N VAL A 595 17.68 15.18 42.29
CA VAL A 595 17.32 13.84 41.81
C VAL A 595 16.07 13.43 42.57
N LEU A 596 14.95 13.41 41.88
CA LEU A 596 13.62 13.23 42.45
C LEU A 596 12.97 11.99 41.84
N ILE A 597 12.17 11.28 42.62
CA ILE A 597 11.46 10.08 42.19
C ILE A 597 9.95 10.33 42.33
N TYR A 598 9.23 10.06 41.25
CA TYR A 598 7.80 10.23 41.09
C TYR A 598 7.17 8.85 40.95
N ARG A 599 5.96 8.64 41.48
CA ARG A 599 5.14 7.51 41.03
C ARG A 599 4.66 7.80 39.62
N LYS A 600 4.57 6.77 38.77
CA LYS A 600 4.08 6.94 37.41
C LYS A 600 2.68 7.60 37.41
N GLY A 601 2.56 8.72 36.71
CA GLY A 601 1.32 9.50 36.57
C GLY A 601 1.12 10.57 37.64
N GLU A 602 1.97 10.66 38.67
CA GLU A 602 1.91 11.72 39.69
C GLU A 602 2.74 12.94 39.27
N VAL A 603 2.25 14.13 39.64
CA VAL A 603 2.91 15.42 39.36
C VAL A 603 3.92 15.76 40.45
N GLU A 604 3.67 15.33 41.68
CA GLU A 604 4.53 15.59 42.83
C GLU A 604 5.53 14.45 43.05
N PRO A 605 6.79 14.75 43.42
CA PRO A 605 7.74 13.72 43.79
C PRO A 605 7.34 13.08 45.12
N ILE A 606 7.68 11.81 45.30
CA ILE A 606 7.41 11.06 46.54
C ILE A 606 8.69 10.76 47.35
N LEU A 607 9.84 10.91 46.71
CA LEU A 607 11.14 10.56 47.26
C LEU A 607 12.24 11.36 46.57
N GLY A 608 13.19 11.91 47.32
CA GLY A 608 14.34 12.63 46.80
C GLY A 608 15.67 12.00 47.19
N ILE A 609 16.70 12.20 46.37
CA ILE A 609 18.08 11.83 46.66
C ILE A 609 18.88 13.11 46.87
N ALA A 610 19.46 13.28 48.06
CA ALA A 610 20.14 14.50 48.50
C ALA A 610 21.58 14.22 48.97
N PRO A 611 22.48 15.22 48.95
CA PRO A 611 23.76 15.12 49.65
C PRO A 611 23.56 14.91 51.15
N LYS A 612 24.59 14.38 51.83
CA LYS A 612 24.56 14.25 53.30
C LYS A 612 24.38 15.62 53.95
N GLY A 613 23.53 15.69 54.97
CA GLY A 613 23.20 16.93 55.70
C GLY A 613 22.06 17.75 55.08
N TYR A 614 21.51 17.33 53.94
CA TYR A 614 20.38 17.98 53.29
C TYR A 614 19.16 17.06 53.27
N THR A 615 17.97 17.64 53.40
CA THR A 615 16.69 16.93 53.30
C THR A 615 15.74 17.70 52.40
N TYR A 616 14.81 16.98 51.78
CA TYR A 616 13.70 17.58 51.07
C TYR A 616 12.52 17.78 52.02
N GLU A 617 11.85 18.93 51.91
CA GLU A 617 10.62 19.21 52.63
C GLU A 617 9.44 18.46 52.00
N GLY A 618 8.55 17.91 52.81
CA GLY A 618 7.32 17.25 52.36
C GLY A 618 7.49 15.86 51.72
N ILE A 619 8.71 15.39 51.46
CA ILE A 619 8.97 14.08 50.84
C ILE A 619 10.10 13.33 51.56
N LYS A 620 10.12 12.00 51.43
CA LYS A 620 11.20 11.18 51.99
C LYS A 620 12.53 11.50 51.30
N THR A 621 13.64 11.36 52.03
CA THR A 621 14.99 11.62 51.51
C THR A 621 15.90 10.39 51.67
N ILE A 622 16.61 10.03 50.60
CA ILE A 622 17.76 9.12 50.62
C ILE A 622 19.03 9.95 50.50
N HIS A 623 20.02 9.68 51.34
CA HIS A 623 21.31 10.35 51.25
C HIS A 623 22.23 9.64 50.26
N ALA A 624 22.80 10.40 49.33
CA ALA A 624 23.83 9.89 48.44
C ALA A 624 25.10 9.52 49.22
N ASN A 625 25.77 8.45 48.77
CA ASN A 625 27.08 8.04 49.24
C ASN A 625 28.16 9.06 48.81
N GLU A 626 28.01 9.62 47.62
CA GLU A 626 28.91 10.61 47.04
C GLU A 626 28.08 11.64 46.27
N TRP A 627 28.40 12.92 46.46
CA TRP A 627 27.75 14.03 45.78
C TRP A 627 28.80 15.10 45.46
N ILE A 628 29.38 15.01 44.27
CA ILE A 628 30.41 15.93 43.79
C ILE A 628 29.81 16.76 42.67
N ILE A 629 29.89 18.08 42.81
CA ILE A 629 29.54 19.03 41.76
C ILE A 629 30.78 19.86 41.47
N ASP A 630 31.20 19.86 40.21
CA ASP A 630 32.21 20.78 39.68
C ASP A 630 31.54 21.82 38.75
N LYS A 631 32.34 22.68 38.12
CA LYS A 631 31.81 23.76 37.27
C LYS A 631 30.90 23.25 36.15
N TYR A 632 31.21 22.11 35.53
CA TYR A 632 30.53 21.59 34.35
C TYR A 632 30.07 20.13 34.49
N ASN A 633 30.37 19.45 35.59
CA ASN A 633 30.03 18.06 35.82
C ASN A 633 29.45 17.84 37.21
N ALA A 634 28.65 16.78 37.33
CA ALA A 634 28.22 16.27 38.62
C ALA A 634 28.35 14.74 38.65
N LEU A 635 28.78 14.21 39.80
CA LEU A 635 28.86 12.79 40.09
C LEU A 635 28.06 12.51 41.37
N ILE A 636 26.99 11.71 41.22
CA ILE A 636 26.12 11.34 42.33
C ILE A 636 26.10 9.81 42.42
N LYS A 637 26.48 9.26 43.58
CA LYS A 637 26.40 7.82 43.85
C LYS A 637 25.45 7.53 45.00
N PHE A 638 24.55 6.57 44.82
CA PHE A 638 23.62 6.12 45.85
C PHE A 638 23.32 4.62 45.70
N ASN A 639 22.76 3.99 46.73
CA ASN A 639 22.44 2.57 46.72
C ASN A 639 20.99 2.33 46.28
N ALA A 640 20.78 1.44 45.30
CA ALA A 640 19.45 1.04 44.86
C ALA A 640 18.63 0.36 45.99
N LYS A 641 19.28 -0.29 46.96
CA LYS A 641 18.60 -0.87 48.13
C LYS A 641 17.90 0.18 48.98
N ASP A 642 18.40 1.41 49.01
CA ASP A 642 17.76 2.46 49.80
C ASP A 642 16.48 2.97 49.12
N ILE A 643 16.37 2.85 47.79
CA ILE A 643 15.11 3.03 47.07
C ILE A 643 14.11 1.93 47.47
N LEU A 644 14.55 0.66 47.48
CA LEU A 644 13.69 -0.48 47.86
C LEU A 644 13.12 -0.37 49.28
N LYS A 645 13.89 0.18 50.23
CA LYS A 645 13.41 0.37 51.61
C LYS A 645 12.30 1.42 51.70
N ASN A 646 12.22 2.34 50.74
CA ASN A 646 11.33 3.49 50.81
C ASN A 646 10.12 3.38 49.88
N LEU A 647 10.19 2.54 48.84
CA LEU A 647 9.15 2.40 47.82
C LEU A 647 8.61 0.97 47.77
N SER A 648 7.29 0.84 47.61
CA SER A 648 6.62 -0.43 47.35
C SER A 648 6.83 -0.88 45.90
N SER A 649 6.39 -2.10 45.58
CA SER A 649 6.28 -2.54 44.18
C SER A 649 5.45 -1.56 43.35
N GLY A 650 5.86 -1.38 42.09
CA GLY A 650 5.27 -0.39 41.19
C GLY A 650 6.25 0.16 40.16
N GLU A 651 5.75 1.10 39.35
CA GLU A 651 6.52 1.82 38.33
C GLU A 651 6.71 3.28 38.75
N TYR A 652 7.96 3.72 38.73
CA TYR A 652 8.39 5.03 39.19
C TYR A 652 9.28 5.69 38.14
N ILE A 653 9.42 7.00 38.23
CA ILE A 653 10.27 7.79 37.35
C ILE A 653 11.30 8.53 38.21
N LEU A 654 12.58 8.29 37.96
CA LEU A 654 13.66 9.14 38.49
C LEU A 654 13.91 10.27 37.50
N ALA A 655 13.68 11.50 37.95
CA ALA A 655 13.92 12.72 37.21
C ALA A 655 15.16 13.43 37.74
N VAL A 656 16.01 13.90 36.82
CA VAL A 656 17.18 14.72 37.12
C VAL A 656 16.89 16.14 36.69
N TRP A 657 17.01 17.07 37.63
CA TRP A 657 16.87 18.50 37.40
C TRP A 657 18.23 19.16 37.56
N VAL A 658 18.65 19.95 36.57
CA VAL A 658 19.88 20.74 36.61
C VAL A 658 19.51 22.20 36.50
N ASN A 659 19.96 23.02 37.46
CA ASN A 659 19.65 24.45 37.55
C ASN A 659 18.15 24.77 37.48
N GLY A 660 17.31 23.88 38.06
CA GLY A 660 15.85 24.03 38.04
C GLY A 660 15.19 23.64 36.71
N LYS A 661 15.94 23.08 35.75
CA LYS A 661 15.43 22.60 34.47
C LYS A 661 15.47 21.08 34.40
N LEU A 662 14.38 20.49 33.92
CA LEU A 662 14.28 19.05 33.77
C LEU A 662 15.24 18.57 32.68
N SER A 663 16.16 17.67 33.01
CA SER A 663 17.28 17.31 32.13
C SER A 663 17.29 15.86 31.71
N TYR A 664 16.77 14.95 32.53
CA TYR A 664 16.78 13.52 32.23
C TYR A 664 15.71 12.78 33.03
N GLY A 665 15.17 11.70 32.45
CA GLY A 665 14.20 10.83 33.08
C GLY A 665 14.56 9.35 32.91
N LEU A 666 14.28 8.54 33.94
CA LEU A 666 14.56 7.11 33.97
C LEU A 666 13.38 6.34 34.56
N ILE A 667 12.90 5.33 33.85
CA ILE A 667 11.86 4.44 34.38
C ILE A 667 12.49 3.41 35.32
N ILE A 668 11.94 3.32 36.52
CA ILE A 668 12.30 2.37 37.57
C ILE A 668 11.12 1.43 37.80
N ASN A 669 11.33 0.13 37.60
CA ASN A 669 10.35 -0.89 37.94
C ASN A 669 10.79 -1.63 39.19
N ILE A 670 9.95 -1.62 40.23
CA ILE A 670 10.15 -2.35 41.47
C ILE A 670 9.18 -3.52 41.48
N LYS A 671 9.72 -4.75 41.49
CA LYS A 671 8.95 -5.98 41.57
C LYS A 671 8.92 -6.54 42.98
#